data_AF-A0A409X5I9-F1
#
_entry.id   AF-A0A409X5I9-F1
#
_cell.length_a   1.000
_cell.length_b   1.000
_cell.length_c   1.000
_cell.angle_alpha   90.00
_cell.angle_beta   90.00
_cell.angle_gamma   90.00
#
_symmetry.space_group_name_H-M   'P 1'
#
loop_
_entity.id
_entity.type
_entity.pdbx_description
1 polymer ?
#
loop_
_entity_poly.entity_id
_entity_poly.type
_entity_poly.pdbx_seq_one_letter_code
_entity_poly.pdbx_strand_id
1 'polypeptide(L)'
;MEIEDDVDELDDDDQDNEVGDSDEDEVAPETAKRKVASTNDIPTLEPTADTSKGCIDLTIDDDDEQHEDENENEHQRSTSVLSQVRESSSTTPSTISQKDTPRHPEVIKTDKYGRDISMKFNVDRIKRVWSQKLRLDQRKIDNDNVEEAVPPSVPADAGIANTHDDAKAADALARVIEKQDFAIMDIVGQFNLGFIIVRRKQHPLMAIGSLDITDETILDDLFIVDQHAADEKYNFEDLQSTTKIQSQKLLRPRPLELTASDEMLALENIEVLRQNGFEIDVDEDNPVGQGSRLKVIAQPVSKSTVFDMKDLEEVIHLMRDRPTGQMVRCTKARAMFASRACRKSVMVGMPLNQHQMTSVIRHMGTMDQPWNCPHGRPTMRHLSDIRNHGCSISTPMLRNDNITYRTFLFSTREFRIILCTPTRSCSNMSIHSVNRSHTHLAWDNRLAKDHLTYVPSYPDVYPSIPPVISVQSGETVSFSCLDASNGQITKDSTVATLSSLVFGQLDQVSGPVYVEGALPGDTLQVDVISVETADWGWTGLIPGFGLLSDEFPEPALKIWKLNKEGGFAWFDEERGIKIPLRPFPGEMGVAPGKNGAFSTIPPYNTGGNLDTRQLNVGSTLYLPIEVEGALFSIGDGHAAQGDGGTAIETPMEATVRLTVRKDRPFTKTPHFHTIRPNVNNEEHYGTTGIDSDIREATRSAVRNMINVLEVEFQMDRVAAYMLCSVAGDLRMHEVVDMPNYVIGMMLPKSLLRGPPSRTA
;
A
#
# COMPACT_ATOMS: atom_id res chain seq x y z
N MET A 1 -50.06 -9.91 -55.64
CA MET A 1 -49.26 -11.08 -55.22
C MET A 1 -48.51 -10.68 -53.95
N GLU A 2 -49.21 -10.35 -52.86
CA GLU A 2 -50.30 -11.13 -52.21
C GLU A 2 -49.78 -12.55 -51.87
N ILE A 3 -49.92 -13.04 -50.64
CA ILE A 3 -51.11 -12.99 -49.77
C ILE A 3 -50.73 -12.71 -48.29
N GLU A 4 -51.58 -11.97 -47.58
CA GLU A 4 -51.68 -11.87 -46.10
C GLU A 4 -52.76 -12.86 -45.61
N ASP A 5 -52.66 -13.37 -44.38
CA ASP A 5 -53.67 -14.05 -43.52
C ASP A 5 -52.85 -14.65 -42.35
N ASP A 6 -52.85 -14.24 -41.06
CA ASP A 6 -53.82 -13.67 -40.10
C ASP A 6 -54.88 -14.65 -39.54
N VAL A 7 -55.28 -14.40 -38.26
CA VAL A 7 -56.35 -15.01 -37.41
C VAL A 7 -56.29 -16.52 -37.06
N ASP A 8 -56.71 -17.06 -35.90
CA ASP A 8 -57.24 -16.58 -34.58
C ASP A 8 -56.57 -17.47 -33.48
N GLU A 9 -56.33 -17.12 -32.20
CA GLU A 9 -57.20 -16.71 -31.07
C GLU A 9 -58.22 -17.76 -30.54
N LEU A 10 -58.56 -17.64 -29.25
CA LEU A 10 -59.40 -18.49 -28.36
C LEU A 10 -58.69 -19.73 -27.74
N ASP A 11 -58.54 -19.91 -26.42
CA ASP A 11 -59.34 -19.64 -25.19
C ASP A 11 -60.06 -20.89 -24.65
N ASP A 12 -60.39 -20.81 -23.36
CA ASP A 12 -61.22 -21.70 -22.53
C ASP A 12 -60.66 -23.10 -22.14
N ASP A 13 -60.93 -23.64 -20.95
CA ASP A 13 -61.06 -23.05 -19.60
C ASP A 13 -61.05 -24.24 -18.57
N ASP A 14 -61.29 -23.93 -17.30
CA ASP A 14 -62.05 -24.75 -16.34
C ASP A 14 -61.42 -25.96 -15.58
N GLN A 15 -61.41 -25.76 -14.25
CA GLN A 15 -61.95 -26.63 -13.19
C GLN A 15 -61.08 -27.72 -12.52
N ASP A 16 -60.49 -27.33 -11.38
CA ASP A 16 -60.98 -27.59 -10.01
C ASP A 16 -61.51 -28.98 -9.58
N ASN A 17 -61.23 -29.27 -8.29
CA ASN A 17 -61.98 -30.14 -7.36
C ASN A 17 -61.86 -31.67 -7.52
N GLU A 18 -61.83 -32.51 -6.46
CA GLU A 18 -61.65 -32.32 -5.00
C GLU A 18 -61.47 -33.71 -4.34
N VAL A 19 -61.53 -33.78 -2.99
CA VAL A 19 -61.75 -34.99 -2.14
C VAL A 19 -60.51 -35.88 -1.97
N GLY A 20 -60.06 -36.27 -0.78
CA GLY A 20 -60.64 -36.28 0.58
C GLY A 20 -60.49 -37.70 1.14
N ASP A 21 -59.74 -37.97 2.21
CA ASP A 21 -59.98 -37.67 3.64
C ASP A 21 -60.30 -38.98 4.39
N SER A 22 -59.67 -39.21 5.56
CA SER A 22 -60.09 -40.09 6.68
C SER A 22 -58.91 -40.51 7.59
N ASP A 23 -58.91 -40.00 8.83
CA ASP A 23 -58.86 -40.72 10.12
C ASP A 23 -57.63 -41.64 10.44
N GLU A 24 -56.77 -41.28 11.40
CA GLU A 24 -56.88 -41.52 12.87
C GLU A 24 -56.74 -43.00 13.29
N ASP A 25 -55.66 -43.36 14.03
CA ASP A 25 -55.74 -43.47 15.51
C ASP A 25 -54.42 -43.89 16.22
N GLU A 26 -54.41 -43.80 17.56
CA GLU A 26 -53.28 -43.95 18.49
C GLU A 26 -52.63 -45.35 18.64
N VAL A 27 -51.41 -45.42 19.19
CA VAL A 27 -51.08 -46.00 20.53
C VAL A 27 -49.55 -46.07 20.75
N ALA A 28 -49.11 -45.75 21.97
CA ALA A 28 -47.69 -45.72 22.38
C ALA A 28 -47.28 -46.94 23.28
N PRO A 29 -46.25 -46.89 24.16
CA PRO A 29 -45.02 -47.68 24.00
C PRO A 29 -44.78 -48.69 25.16
N GLU A 30 -43.68 -49.47 25.14
CA GLU A 30 -42.88 -49.79 26.36
C GLU A 30 -41.66 -50.73 26.14
N THR A 31 -40.47 -50.25 26.58
CA THR A 31 -39.38 -50.97 27.32
C THR A 31 -38.64 -52.16 26.64
N ALA A 32 -37.40 -52.60 26.97
CA ALA A 32 -36.71 -52.76 28.26
C ALA A 32 -35.20 -53.14 28.09
N LYS A 33 -34.28 -53.20 29.10
CA LYS A 33 -34.11 -52.60 30.45
C LYS A 33 -32.66 -52.87 31.01
N ARG A 34 -31.80 -51.82 31.11
CA ARG A 34 -31.15 -51.36 32.39
C ARG A 34 -29.96 -52.15 33.02
N LYS A 35 -28.85 -51.46 33.36
CA LYS A 35 -28.31 -51.35 34.76
C LYS A 35 -27.11 -50.40 34.96
N VAL A 36 -26.99 -49.93 36.21
CA VAL A 36 -26.02 -48.98 36.79
C VAL A 36 -25.42 -49.63 38.05
N ALA A 37 -24.17 -49.33 38.40
CA ALA A 37 -23.67 -49.39 39.78
C ALA A 37 -22.45 -48.45 39.97
N SER A 38 -22.35 -47.86 41.16
CA SER A 38 -21.30 -46.92 41.59
C SER A 38 -20.65 -47.39 42.89
N THR A 39 -19.36 -47.10 43.10
CA THR A 39 -18.76 -46.98 44.45
C THR A 39 -17.59 -46.00 44.43
N ASN A 40 -17.36 -45.32 45.56
CA ASN A 40 -16.31 -44.31 45.78
C ASN A 40 -14.94 -44.95 46.05
N ASP A 41 -13.85 -44.17 45.97
CA ASP A 41 -13.08 -43.74 47.15
C ASP A 41 -11.89 -42.81 46.79
N ILE A 42 -11.47 -41.98 47.77
CA ILE A 42 -10.40 -40.97 47.69
C ILE A 42 -9.23 -41.43 48.59
N PRO A 43 -7.96 -41.27 48.18
CA PRO A 43 -7.12 -40.30 48.90
C PRO A 43 -6.15 -39.47 48.04
N THR A 44 -6.08 -38.20 48.41
CA THR A 44 -4.97 -37.23 48.24
C THR A 44 -3.55 -37.80 48.39
N LEU A 45 -2.56 -37.19 47.70
CA LEU A 45 -1.26 -36.75 48.24
C LEU A 45 -0.39 -36.02 47.17
N GLU A 46 -0.15 -34.72 47.37
CA GLU A 46 1.15 -34.08 47.08
C GLU A 46 2.03 -34.17 48.36
N PRO A 47 3.32 -33.77 48.41
CA PRO A 47 4.24 -33.27 47.37
C PRO A 47 5.61 -34.01 47.35
N THR A 48 6.56 -33.60 46.48
CA THR A 48 7.97 -33.30 46.85
C THR A 48 8.74 -32.67 45.68
N ALA A 49 9.82 -31.95 46.00
CA ALA A 49 10.64 -31.18 45.06
C ALA A 49 12.04 -31.77 44.83
N ASP A 50 12.68 -31.29 43.76
CA ASP A 50 14.13 -31.10 43.55
C ASP A 50 15.07 -32.32 43.52
N THR A 51 15.81 -32.53 42.41
CA THR A 51 17.30 -32.61 42.40
C THR A 51 17.92 -32.78 41.00
N SER A 52 18.66 -31.74 40.58
CA SER A 52 20.00 -31.74 39.93
C SER A 52 20.49 -32.82 38.92
N LYS A 53 20.97 -32.30 37.77
CA LYS A 53 22.26 -32.56 37.06
C LYS A 53 22.57 -33.89 36.33
N GLY A 54 23.17 -33.73 35.14
CA GLY A 54 23.85 -34.74 34.31
C GLY A 54 23.49 -34.57 32.82
N CYS A 55 24.06 -33.64 32.05
CA CYS A 55 25.45 -33.61 31.56
C CYS A 55 25.85 -34.90 30.81
N ILE A 56 25.85 -34.84 29.49
CA ILE A 56 26.69 -35.69 28.62
C ILE A 56 27.42 -34.73 27.69
N ASP A 57 28.73 -34.92 27.62
CA ASP A 57 29.72 -34.10 26.94
C ASP A 57 30.19 -34.82 25.67
N LEU A 58 30.49 -34.06 24.62
CA LEU A 58 31.17 -34.53 23.41
C LEU A 58 32.04 -33.40 22.88
N THR A 59 33.22 -33.27 23.50
CA THR A 59 34.36 -32.57 22.91
C THR A 59 34.90 -33.33 21.70
N ILE A 60 35.32 -32.59 20.69
CA ILE A 60 36.40 -32.97 19.79
C ILE A 60 37.31 -31.74 19.74
N ASP A 61 38.58 -31.94 20.10
CA ASP A 61 39.55 -30.88 20.34
C ASP A 61 40.11 -30.25 19.05
N ASP A 62 40.76 -29.10 19.23
CA ASP A 62 41.50 -28.35 18.22
C ASP A 62 42.69 -29.13 17.62
N ASP A 63 43.21 -28.68 16.47
CA ASP A 63 44.66 -28.54 16.29
C ASP A 63 45.01 -27.53 15.15
N ASP A 64 46.14 -26.87 15.34
CA ASP A 64 46.71 -25.71 14.63
C ASP A 64 46.90 -25.83 13.10
N GLU A 65 46.97 -24.66 12.43
CA GLU A 65 48.19 -24.31 11.66
C GLU A 65 48.37 -22.77 11.50
N GLN A 66 49.60 -22.28 11.74
CA GLN A 66 50.05 -20.89 11.53
C GLN A 66 51.07 -20.82 10.36
N HIS A 67 51.69 -19.65 10.16
CA HIS A 67 52.74 -19.28 9.18
C HIS A 67 52.23 -18.86 7.77
N GLU A 68 52.79 -17.86 7.09
CA GLU A 68 53.77 -16.82 7.48
C GLU A 68 53.65 -15.56 6.57
N ASP A 69 54.37 -14.49 6.92
CA ASP A 69 54.28 -13.14 6.33
C ASP A 69 54.96 -12.97 4.94
N GLU A 70 54.58 -11.92 4.19
CA GLU A 70 55.41 -10.69 3.98
C GLU A 70 54.98 -9.84 2.74
N ASN A 71 54.80 -8.54 2.99
CA ASN A 71 54.96 -7.37 2.07
C ASN A 71 54.14 -7.32 0.74
N GLU A 72 53.68 -6.15 0.24
CA GLU A 72 54.19 -4.78 0.44
C GLU A 72 53.07 -3.71 0.34
N ASN A 73 53.36 -2.46 0.76
CA ASN A 73 52.42 -1.33 0.80
C ASN A 73 52.11 -0.73 -0.58
N GLU A 74 50.89 -0.19 -0.77
CA GLU A 74 50.64 1.26 -0.95
C GLU A 74 49.23 1.56 -1.52
N HIS A 75 48.32 2.11 -0.68
CA HIS A 75 47.45 3.29 -0.94
C HIS A 75 46.25 3.34 0.03
N GLN A 76 46.47 3.88 1.23
CA GLN A 76 45.40 4.32 2.12
C GLN A 76 45.10 5.82 1.93
N ARG A 77 43.88 6.14 1.46
CA ARG A 77 43.07 7.36 1.71
C ARG A 77 41.84 7.27 0.79
N SER A 78 40.59 7.45 1.24
CA SER A 78 40.10 7.94 2.54
C SER A 78 38.65 7.49 2.75
N THR A 79 38.29 7.04 3.95
CA THR A 79 36.90 6.74 4.34
C THR A 79 36.62 7.09 5.81
N SER A 80 35.41 7.60 6.07
CA SER A 80 34.75 7.74 7.39
C SER A 80 35.32 8.76 8.40
N VAL A 81 34.49 9.77 8.70
CA VAL A 81 34.67 10.76 9.79
C VAL A 81 33.97 10.32 11.09
N LEU A 82 33.33 9.14 11.12
CA LEU A 82 32.38 8.74 12.18
C LEU A 82 32.95 7.90 13.33
N SER A 83 34.26 7.62 13.36
CA SER A 83 34.88 6.72 14.35
C SER A 83 35.58 7.40 15.55
N GLN A 84 35.83 8.72 15.53
CA GLN A 84 36.74 9.38 16.50
C GLN A 84 36.09 10.11 17.69
N VAL A 85 34.81 9.89 17.99
CA VAL A 85 34.09 10.66 19.06
C VAL A 85 33.70 9.81 20.28
N ARG A 86 34.14 8.54 20.38
CA ARG A 86 33.74 7.63 21.48
C ARG A 86 34.72 7.45 22.63
N GLU A 87 35.93 8.00 22.57
CA GLU A 87 36.94 7.85 23.62
C GLU A 87 37.57 9.18 24.03
N SER A 88 36.90 9.93 24.93
CA SER A 88 37.53 10.72 26.00
C SER A 88 36.52 11.61 26.72
N SER A 89 36.29 11.36 28.01
CA SER A 89 36.45 12.35 29.10
C SER A 89 35.76 11.90 30.39
N SER A 90 36.57 11.79 31.46
CA SER A 90 36.09 11.68 32.83
C SER A 90 36.95 12.56 33.73
N THR A 91 36.45 13.72 34.18
CA THR A 91 36.85 14.36 35.47
C THR A 91 35.97 15.58 35.80
N THR A 92 36.09 16.02 37.05
CA THR A 92 35.18 16.85 37.87
C THR A 92 35.34 18.38 37.67
N PRO A 93 34.46 19.24 38.28
CA PRO A 93 34.03 20.50 37.66
C PRO A 93 34.78 21.77 38.10
N SER A 94 34.61 22.84 37.33
CA SER A 94 34.94 24.22 37.71
C SER A 94 33.94 25.22 37.10
N THR A 95 33.93 26.45 37.61
CA THR A 95 32.69 27.26 37.76
C THR A 95 32.70 28.57 36.93
N ILE A 96 31.50 29.08 36.62
CA ILE A 96 31.15 30.47 36.22
C ILE A 96 31.26 30.81 34.71
N SER A 97 30.08 30.91 34.05
CA SER A 97 29.56 32.22 33.62
C SER A 97 28.05 32.16 33.39
N GLN A 98 27.28 33.01 34.06
CA GLN A 98 25.83 33.11 33.85
C GLN A 98 25.52 34.04 32.67
N LYS A 99 25.56 33.50 31.46
CA LYS A 99 24.84 33.95 30.26
C LYS A 99 24.81 32.79 29.27
N ASP A 100 23.71 32.68 28.54
CA ASP A 100 23.42 31.59 27.59
C ASP A 100 23.29 30.20 28.24
N THR A 101 22.41 30.07 29.22
CA THR A 101 21.75 28.79 29.50
C THR A 101 20.93 28.39 28.26
N PRO A 102 21.17 27.23 27.63
CA PRO A 102 20.31 26.78 26.55
C PRO A 102 18.90 26.54 27.11
N ARG A 103 17.92 27.31 26.61
CA ARG A 103 16.52 26.98 26.88
C ARG A 103 16.26 25.59 26.30
N HIS A 104 15.60 24.75 27.10
CA HIS A 104 15.39 23.33 26.83
C HIS A 104 14.92 23.06 25.38
N PRO A 105 15.28 21.89 24.80
CA PRO A 105 14.73 21.48 23.51
C PRO A 105 13.22 21.19 23.68
N GLU A 106 12.40 22.21 23.42
CA GLU A 106 10.94 22.13 23.48
C GLU A 106 10.39 21.40 22.24
N VAL A 107 10.76 20.12 22.11
CA VAL A 107 10.10 19.15 21.25
C VAL A 107 8.81 18.74 21.97
N ILE A 108 7.78 19.58 21.85
CA ILE A 108 6.44 19.23 22.33
C ILE A 108 5.83 18.28 21.29
N LYS A 109 6.04 16.97 21.48
CA LYS A 109 5.56 15.93 20.56
C LYS A 109 4.06 15.63 20.72
N THR A 110 3.56 15.75 21.95
CA THR A 110 2.16 15.71 22.39
C THR A 110 2.12 16.25 23.82
N ASP A 111 0.95 16.58 24.38
CA ASP A 111 0.84 16.61 25.83
C ASP A 111 0.92 15.17 26.40
N LYS A 112 1.13 15.00 27.70
CA LYS A 112 1.21 13.67 28.36
C LYS A 112 -0.06 12.81 28.27
N TYR A 113 -1.09 13.27 27.56
CA TYR A 113 -2.36 12.59 27.32
C TYR A 113 -2.72 12.53 25.82
N GLY A 114 -1.75 12.77 24.92
CA GLY A 114 -1.93 12.59 23.47
C GLY A 114 -2.75 13.67 22.77
N ARG A 115 -3.01 14.82 23.40
CA ARG A 115 -3.86 15.87 22.81
C ARG A 115 -3.09 16.81 21.88
N ASP A 116 -3.80 17.36 20.89
CA ASP A 116 -3.31 18.37 19.96
C ASP A 116 -2.68 19.59 20.64
N ILE A 117 -1.54 20.02 20.13
CA ILE A 117 -0.86 21.25 20.57
C ILE A 117 -1.23 22.38 19.61
N SER A 118 -2.27 23.13 19.95
CA SER A 118 -2.68 24.30 19.16
C SER A 118 -1.69 25.47 19.34
N MET A 119 -0.67 25.53 18.48
CA MET A 119 0.30 26.63 18.46
C MET A 119 -0.29 27.89 17.79
N LYS A 120 -0.83 28.80 18.60
CA LYS A 120 -1.31 30.11 18.12
C LYS A 120 -0.14 31.05 17.79
N PHE A 121 0.24 31.10 16.52
CA PHE A 121 1.16 32.13 16.02
C PHE A 121 0.40 33.41 15.63
N ASN A 122 0.89 34.55 16.09
CA ASN A 122 0.35 35.85 15.69
C ASN A 122 0.93 36.23 14.32
N VAL A 123 0.13 36.07 13.26
CA VAL A 123 0.53 36.34 11.88
C VAL A 123 1.02 37.78 11.71
N ASP A 124 0.41 38.77 12.36
CA ASP A 124 0.83 40.18 12.26
C ASP A 124 2.14 40.47 13.02
N ARG A 125 2.50 39.66 14.01
CA ARG A 125 3.80 39.68 14.67
C ARG A 125 4.84 39.00 13.80
N ILE A 126 4.54 37.86 13.18
CA ILE A 126 5.45 37.20 12.23
C ILE A 126 5.67 38.12 11.02
N LYS A 127 4.61 38.66 10.41
CA LYS A 127 4.69 39.68 9.37
C LYS A 127 5.52 40.88 9.83
N ARG A 128 5.28 41.47 11.01
CA ARG A 128 6.13 42.58 11.50
C ARG A 128 7.59 42.20 11.70
N VAL A 129 7.89 41.03 12.26
CA VAL A 129 9.27 40.55 12.47
C VAL A 129 9.96 40.27 11.13
N TRP A 130 9.28 39.64 10.17
CA TRP A 130 9.81 39.44 8.81
C TRP A 130 9.93 40.78 8.07
N SER A 131 8.92 41.64 8.07
CA SER A 131 9.03 43.00 7.50
C SER A 131 10.14 43.83 8.15
N GLN A 132 10.46 43.63 9.44
CA GLN A 132 11.64 44.23 10.06
C GLN A 132 12.95 43.58 9.60
N LYS A 133 12.97 42.27 9.35
CA LYS A 133 14.15 41.53 8.86
C LYS A 133 14.45 41.84 7.39
N LEU A 134 13.42 41.81 6.53
CA LEU A 134 13.45 42.36 5.17
C LEU A 134 13.92 43.81 5.19
N ARG A 135 13.37 44.70 6.03
CA ARG A 135 13.85 46.09 6.17
C ARG A 135 15.28 46.25 6.76
N LEU A 136 15.90 45.18 7.25
CA LEU A 136 17.32 45.18 7.65
C LEU A 136 18.20 44.74 6.48
N ASP A 137 17.75 43.79 5.66
CA ASP A 137 18.42 43.40 4.41
C ASP A 137 18.26 44.48 3.32
N GLN A 138 17.09 45.13 3.21
CA GLN A 138 16.76 46.23 2.31
C GLN A 138 17.43 47.58 2.68
N ARG A 139 18.42 47.60 3.58
CA ARG A 139 19.24 48.80 3.87
C ARG A 139 20.38 49.00 2.87
N LYS A 140 20.34 48.30 1.74
CA LYS A 140 21.12 48.59 0.54
C LYS A 140 20.16 48.57 -0.64
N ILE A 141 20.32 49.58 -1.50
CA ILE A 141 19.56 49.83 -2.74
C ILE A 141 18.17 50.42 -2.48
N ASP A 142 18.10 51.75 -2.64
CA ASP A 142 16.87 52.55 -2.80
C ASP A 142 16.66 52.82 -4.31
N ASN A 143 15.40 53.14 -4.68
CA ASN A 143 14.93 53.66 -5.98
C ASN A 143 14.96 52.65 -7.17
N ASP A 144 14.03 52.66 -8.14
CA ASP A 144 12.90 53.57 -8.46
C ASP A 144 11.71 52.80 -9.09
N ASN A 145 10.59 53.46 -9.39
CA ASN A 145 9.40 52.88 -10.05
C ASN A 145 9.63 52.54 -11.55
N VAL A 146 8.92 51.52 -12.11
CA VAL A 146 8.35 51.48 -13.49
C VAL A 146 7.47 50.21 -13.71
N GLU A 147 6.74 50.15 -14.82
CA GLU A 147 5.62 49.25 -15.20
C GLU A 147 6.00 47.80 -15.63
N GLU A 148 4.96 46.96 -15.73
CA GLU A 148 4.96 45.49 -15.91
C GLU A 148 5.73 44.91 -17.11
N ALA A 149 6.57 43.90 -16.86
CA ALA A 149 6.86 42.81 -17.80
C ALA A 149 7.10 41.48 -17.07
N VAL A 150 6.35 40.42 -17.41
CA VAL A 150 6.43 39.10 -16.72
C VAL A 150 7.52 38.20 -17.35
N PRO A 151 8.58 37.79 -16.60
CA PRO A 151 9.57 36.81 -17.06
C PRO A 151 9.03 35.37 -16.97
N PRO A 152 9.67 34.37 -17.62
CA PRO A 152 9.14 33.02 -17.72
C PRO A 152 9.11 32.30 -16.36
N SER A 153 7.90 32.06 -15.86
CA SER A 153 7.67 31.19 -14.69
C SER A 153 8.14 29.77 -14.96
N VAL A 154 8.68 29.10 -13.93
CA VAL A 154 8.85 27.64 -13.92
C VAL A 154 7.54 26.98 -14.41
N PRO A 155 7.58 26.09 -15.44
CA PRO A 155 6.36 25.54 -16.02
C PRO A 155 5.52 24.83 -14.95
N ALA A 156 4.19 24.99 -15.01
CA ALA A 156 3.27 24.34 -14.07
C ALA A 156 3.47 22.80 -14.02
N ASP A 157 3.97 22.22 -15.11
CA ASP A 157 4.37 20.82 -15.25
C ASP A 157 5.50 20.35 -14.31
N ALA A 158 6.38 21.25 -13.84
CA ALA A 158 7.42 20.95 -12.84
C ALA A 158 6.92 21.13 -11.39
N GLY A 159 5.74 21.72 -11.22
CA GLY A 159 5.15 22.01 -9.92
C GLY A 159 4.52 20.78 -9.27
N ILE A 160 4.29 20.89 -7.96
CA ILE A 160 3.43 20.02 -7.14
C ILE A 160 2.02 19.77 -7.70
N ALA A 161 1.56 20.51 -8.71
CA ALA A 161 0.27 20.33 -9.36
C ALA A 161 0.29 19.24 -10.46
N ASN A 162 1.46 18.90 -11.00
CA ASN A 162 1.58 17.80 -11.97
C ASN A 162 1.80 16.47 -11.23
N THR A 163 0.69 15.84 -10.84
CA THR A 163 0.64 14.56 -10.12
C THR A 163 0.34 13.35 -11.01
N HIS A 164 0.25 13.56 -12.33
CA HIS A 164 -0.23 12.54 -13.28
C HIS A 164 0.86 12.04 -14.26
N ASP A 165 1.97 12.78 -14.38
CA ASP A 165 3.06 12.46 -15.31
C ASP A 165 4.42 12.87 -14.72
N ASP A 166 5.08 11.90 -14.09
CA ASP A 166 6.40 12.07 -13.47
C ASP A 166 7.53 12.22 -14.51
N ALA A 167 7.35 11.69 -15.73
CA ALA A 167 8.30 11.87 -16.82
C ALA A 167 8.27 13.32 -17.29
N LYS A 168 7.08 13.89 -17.54
CA LYS A 168 6.89 15.29 -17.90
C LYS A 168 7.36 16.26 -16.81
N ALA A 169 7.21 15.89 -15.54
CA ALA A 169 7.75 16.67 -14.42
C ALA A 169 9.28 16.64 -14.36
N ALA A 170 9.90 15.47 -14.53
CA ALA A 170 11.35 15.33 -14.61
C ALA A 170 11.93 16.10 -15.80
N ASP A 171 11.28 16.03 -16.96
CA ASP A 171 11.61 16.79 -18.17
C ASP A 171 11.51 18.30 -17.95
N ALA A 172 10.47 18.77 -17.27
CA ALA A 172 10.29 20.18 -16.96
C ALA A 172 11.33 20.69 -15.94
N LEU A 173 11.71 19.88 -14.95
CA LEU A 173 12.79 20.19 -14.01
C LEU A 173 14.15 20.20 -14.71
N ALA A 174 14.44 19.22 -15.58
CA ALA A 174 15.68 19.12 -16.34
C ALA A 174 15.93 20.28 -17.32
N ARG A 175 14.86 20.96 -17.76
CA ARG A 175 14.93 22.19 -18.59
C ARG A 175 15.14 23.47 -17.77
N VAL A 176 14.96 23.43 -16.45
CA VAL A 176 14.93 24.61 -15.57
C VAL A 176 16.09 24.65 -14.58
N ILE A 177 16.59 23.49 -14.16
CA ILE A 177 17.62 23.33 -13.12
C ILE A 177 18.85 22.62 -13.71
N GLU A 178 20.00 23.27 -13.64
CA GLU A 178 21.28 22.70 -14.05
C GLU A 178 22.00 22.02 -12.87
N LYS A 179 22.94 21.10 -13.15
CA LYS A 179 23.76 20.44 -12.10
C LYS A 179 24.49 21.45 -11.19
N GLN A 180 24.80 22.66 -11.70
CA GLN A 180 25.46 23.73 -10.95
C GLN A 180 24.56 24.42 -9.92
N ASP A 181 23.23 24.42 -10.11
CA ASP A 181 22.30 25.10 -9.20
C ASP A 181 22.27 24.46 -7.81
N PHE A 182 22.36 23.13 -7.76
CA PHE A 182 22.49 22.38 -6.51
C PHE A 182 23.72 22.84 -5.68
N ALA A 183 24.75 23.38 -6.33
CA ALA A 183 25.93 23.94 -5.66
C ALA A 183 25.73 25.36 -5.09
N ILE A 184 24.60 26.02 -5.36
CA ILE A 184 24.26 27.36 -4.85
C ILE A 184 22.88 27.46 -4.16
N MET A 185 22.09 26.38 -4.14
CA MET A 185 20.84 26.33 -3.38
C MET A 185 21.05 26.54 -1.87
N ASP A 186 20.24 27.44 -1.30
CA ASP A 186 20.15 27.73 0.14
C ASP A 186 19.27 26.67 0.83
N ILE A 187 19.77 25.98 1.85
CA ILE A 187 18.96 25.08 2.69
C ILE A 187 18.12 25.92 3.66
N VAL A 188 16.80 25.93 3.46
CA VAL A 188 15.84 26.64 4.33
C VAL A 188 15.58 25.86 5.62
N GLY A 189 15.53 24.53 5.54
CA GLY A 189 15.38 23.65 6.68
C GLY A 189 14.73 22.31 6.33
N GLN A 190 14.50 21.47 7.35
CA GLN A 190 13.82 20.19 7.20
C GLN A 190 12.31 20.33 7.44
N PHE A 191 11.49 19.71 6.61
CA PHE A 191 10.03 19.63 6.77
C PHE A 191 9.59 18.19 7.06
N ASN A 192 8.75 18.04 8.10
CA ASN A 192 8.17 16.78 8.59
C ASN A 192 9.15 15.59 8.71
N LEU A 193 10.43 15.87 9.00
CA LEU A 193 11.53 14.90 9.11
C LEU A 193 11.75 13.98 7.89
N GLY A 194 11.14 14.29 6.74
CA GLY A 194 11.24 13.50 5.51
C GLY A 194 11.66 14.32 4.27
N PHE A 195 11.56 15.65 4.34
CA PHE A 195 11.86 16.53 3.22
C PHE A 195 12.84 17.64 3.59
N ILE A 196 13.65 18.06 2.63
CA ILE A 196 14.52 19.23 2.70
C ILE A 196 13.87 20.34 1.88
N ILE A 197 13.66 21.50 2.48
CA ILE A 197 13.21 22.70 1.77
C ILE A 197 14.45 23.46 1.32
N VAL A 198 14.55 23.71 0.01
CA VAL A 198 15.68 24.43 -0.60
C VAL A 198 15.17 25.62 -1.40
N ARG A 199 15.96 26.68 -1.43
CA ARG A 199 15.66 27.92 -2.15
C ARG A 199 16.76 28.17 -3.17
N ARG A 200 16.38 28.33 -4.44
CA ARG A 200 17.29 28.72 -5.52
C ARG A 200 17.12 30.21 -5.75
N LYS A 201 18.18 30.96 -5.51
CA LYS A 201 18.28 32.36 -5.93
C LYS A 201 19.23 32.42 -7.12
N GLN A 202 18.71 32.70 -8.31
CA GLN A 202 19.54 32.85 -9.50
C GLN A 202 19.60 34.33 -9.87
N HIS A 203 20.79 34.94 -9.70
CA HIS A 203 21.13 36.18 -10.39
C HIS A 203 21.54 35.80 -11.82
N PRO A 204 20.97 36.40 -12.88
CA PRO A 204 21.39 36.15 -14.25
C PRO A 204 22.68 36.93 -14.56
N LEU A 205 23.80 36.40 -14.03
CA LEU A 205 25.15 36.89 -14.28
C LEU A 205 26.07 35.70 -14.61
N MET A 206 25.86 35.11 -15.79
CA MET A 206 26.86 34.29 -16.52
C MET A 206 26.51 34.11 -18.03
N ALA A 207 25.37 34.63 -18.52
CA ALA A 207 25.00 34.59 -19.94
C ALA A 207 25.10 35.98 -20.61
N ILE A 208 26.26 36.24 -21.23
CA ILE A 208 26.52 37.23 -22.30
C ILE A 208 26.22 38.71 -21.96
N GLY A 209 27.29 39.49 -21.84
CA GLY A 209 27.27 40.88 -21.39
C GLY A 209 26.33 41.85 -22.12
N SER A 210 25.34 42.32 -21.37
CA SER A 210 24.70 43.64 -21.51
C SER A 210 24.51 44.25 -20.12
N LEU A 211 24.86 45.52 -19.94
CA LEU A 211 24.54 46.25 -18.71
C LEU A 211 23.07 46.69 -18.80
N ASP A 212 22.20 46.08 -18.00
CA ASP A 212 21.06 46.70 -17.32
C ASP A 212 20.40 45.61 -16.44
N ILE A 213 20.58 45.71 -15.12
CA ILE A 213 20.06 44.73 -14.15
C ILE A 213 18.88 45.37 -13.41
N THR A 214 17.66 44.95 -13.76
CA THR A 214 16.44 45.25 -12.99
C THR A 214 16.10 44.10 -12.04
N ASP A 215 15.42 44.42 -10.94
CA ASP A 215 15.08 43.51 -9.84
C ASP A 215 14.18 42.33 -10.29
N GLU A 216 13.49 42.49 -11.43
CA GLU A 216 12.61 41.49 -12.04
C GLU A 216 13.35 40.24 -12.56
N THR A 217 14.67 40.34 -12.78
CA THR A 217 15.47 39.28 -13.41
C THR A 217 15.98 38.21 -12.43
N ILE A 218 15.82 38.41 -11.11
CA ILE A 218 16.28 37.47 -10.08
C ILE A 218 15.21 36.38 -9.86
N LEU A 219 15.49 35.14 -10.25
CA LEU A 219 14.63 33.99 -9.92
C LEU A 219 14.80 33.62 -8.44
N ASP A 220 13.67 33.40 -7.74
CA ASP A 220 13.63 33.18 -6.30
C ASP A 220 12.66 32.03 -5.95
N ASP A 221 13.05 30.83 -6.36
CA ASP A 221 12.21 29.64 -6.34
C ASP A 221 12.40 28.81 -5.07
N LEU A 222 11.29 28.32 -4.53
CA LEU A 222 11.26 27.33 -3.47
C LEU A 222 11.03 25.93 -4.05
N PHE A 223 11.88 24.97 -3.65
CA PHE A 223 11.74 23.56 -4.00
C PHE A 223 11.65 22.72 -2.72
N ILE A 224 11.05 21.55 -2.88
CA ILE A 224 11.02 20.50 -1.86
C ILE A 224 11.70 19.26 -2.39
N VAL A 225 12.57 18.67 -1.56
CA VAL A 225 13.40 17.52 -1.91
C VAL A 225 13.13 16.39 -0.93
N ASP A 226 12.89 15.19 -1.46
CA ASP A 226 12.72 13.97 -0.70
C ASP A 226 14.08 13.44 -0.23
N GLN A 227 14.30 13.47 1.09
CA GLN A 227 15.62 13.18 1.65
C GLN A 227 16.04 11.71 1.45
N HIS A 228 15.07 10.80 1.36
CA HIS A 228 15.33 9.38 1.18
C HIS A 228 15.55 9.06 -0.31
N ALA A 229 14.64 9.51 -1.17
CA ALA A 229 14.72 9.24 -2.61
C ALA A 229 15.96 9.88 -3.26
N ALA A 230 16.35 11.09 -2.84
CA ALA A 230 17.57 11.75 -3.32
C ALA A 230 18.84 11.01 -2.89
N ASP A 231 18.94 10.61 -1.60
CA ASP A 231 20.12 9.90 -1.09
C ASP A 231 20.20 8.46 -1.63
N GLU A 232 19.07 7.79 -1.83
CA GLU A 232 18.96 6.51 -2.57
C GLU A 232 19.45 6.62 -4.01
N LYS A 233 19.03 7.66 -4.74
CA LYS A 233 19.48 7.89 -6.11
C LYS A 233 21.00 8.09 -6.18
N TYR A 234 21.58 8.81 -5.23
CA TYR A 234 23.04 8.96 -5.11
C TYR A 234 23.71 7.61 -4.91
N ASN A 235 23.28 6.88 -3.86
CA ASN A 235 23.86 5.59 -3.48
C ASN A 235 23.74 4.54 -4.60
N PHE A 236 22.72 4.63 -5.45
CA PHE A 236 22.54 3.73 -6.60
C PHE A 236 23.51 4.00 -7.76
N GLU A 237 23.75 5.27 -8.10
CA GLU A 237 24.72 5.64 -9.14
C GLU A 237 26.17 5.42 -8.67
N ASP A 238 26.45 5.71 -7.40
CA ASP A 238 27.69 5.34 -6.70
C ASP A 238 27.95 3.82 -6.75
N LEU A 239 26.96 2.99 -6.36
CA LEU A 239 27.12 1.53 -6.39
C LEU A 239 27.32 0.98 -7.80
N GLN A 240 26.57 1.46 -8.80
CA GLN A 240 26.71 0.98 -10.18
C GLN A 240 28.09 1.29 -10.78
N SER A 241 28.66 2.46 -10.46
CA SER A 241 29.95 2.91 -10.99
C SER A 241 31.15 2.33 -10.24
N THR A 242 31.08 2.21 -8.92
CA THR A 242 32.22 1.78 -8.07
C THR A 242 32.29 0.28 -7.78
N THR A 243 31.17 -0.45 -7.82
CA THR A 243 31.15 -1.84 -7.35
C THR A 243 31.60 -2.84 -8.41
N LYS A 244 32.75 -3.48 -8.23
CA LYS A 244 33.10 -4.71 -8.96
C LYS A 244 32.26 -5.89 -8.41
N ILE A 245 31.56 -6.60 -9.29
CA ILE A 245 30.84 -7.82 -8.89
C ILE A 245 31.84 -8.98 -8.76
N GLN A 246 31.70 -9.80 -7.71
CA GLN A 246 32.56 -10.95 -7.46
C GLN A 246 32.31 -12.03 -8.51
N SER A 247 33.38 -12.49 -9.16
CA SER A 247 33.38 -13.61 -10.12
C SER A 247 33.65 -14.95 -9.41
N GLN A 248 33.13 -16.03 -9.98
CA GLN A 248 33.51 -17.40 -9.64
C GLN A 248 33.88 -18.17 -10.91
N LYS A 249 35.06 -18.80 -10.88
CA LYS A 249 35.59 -19.57 -12.02
C LYS A 249 34.72 -20.79 -12.31
N LEU A 250 34.49 -21.04 -13.59
CA LEU A 250 33.77 -22.21 -14.09
C LEU A 250 34.67 -23.44 -14.08
N LEU A 251 34.12 -24.61 -13.74
CA LEU A 251 34.83 -25.90 -13.80
C LEU A 251 35.28 -26.27 -15.22
N ARG A 252 34.59 -25.74 -16.24
CA ARG A 252 34.93 -25.87 -17.65
C ARG A 252 34.66 -24.53 -18.35
N PRO A 253 35.63 -23.95 -19.06
CA PRO A 253 35.39 -22.77 -19.89
C PRO A 253 34.27 -23.02 -20.90
N ARG A 254 33.35 -22.07 -21.03
CA ARG A 254 32.19 -22.17 -21.94
C ARG A 254 32.42 -21.27 -23.15
N PRO A 255 32.46 -21.81 -24.40
CA PRO A 255 32.56 -20.99 -25.59
C PRO A 255 31.33 -20.09 -25.75
N LEU A 256 31.53 -18.91 -26.32
CA LEU A 256 30.51 -17.91 -26.59
C LEU A 256 30.17 -17.87 -28.09
N GLU A 257 28.96 -18.30 -28.41
CA GLU A 257 28.39 -18.23 -29.77
C GLU A 257 27.90 -16.80 -30.04
N LEU A 258 28.83 -15.89 -30.34
CA LEU A 258 28.57 -14.49 -30.65
C LEU A 258 28.67 -14.19 -32.14
N THR A 259 27.94 -13.17 -32.59
CA THR A 259 28.15 -12.60 -33.92
C THR A 259 29.51 -11.89 -33.99
N ALA A 260 30.09 -11.73 -35.17
CA ALA A 260 31.36 -11.00 -35.33
C ALA A 260 31.31 -9.55 -34.79
N SER A 261 30.13 -8.92 -34.79
CA SER A 261 29.93 -7.59 -34.21
C SER A 261 29.94 -7.62 -32.68
N ASP A 262 29.30 -8.63 -32.07
CA ASP A 262 29.25 -8.78 -30.61
C ASP A 262 30.58 -9.28 -30.05
N GLU A 263 31.30 -10.12 -30.81
CA GLU A 263 32.67 -10.55 -30.50
C GLU A 263 33.62 -9.34 -30.38
N MET A 264 33.55 -8.42 -31.34
CA MET A 264 34.35 -7.19 -31.34
C MET A 264 33.96 -6.25 -30.19
N LEU A 265 32.65 -6.06 -29.96
CA LEU A 265 32.14 -5.24 -28.87
C LEU A 265 32.55 -5.75 -27.48
N ALA A 266 32.53 -7.08 -27.29
CA ALA A 266 32.97 -7.73 -26.05
C ALA A 266 34.48 -7.60 -25.82
N LEU A 267 35.29 -7.68 -26.88
CA LEU A 267 36.74 -7.44 -26.82
C LEU A 267 37.08 -5.99 -26.47
N GLU A 268 36.43 -5.02 -27.11
CA GLU A 268 36.62 -3.59 -26.84
C GLU A 268 36.20 -3.18 -25.42
N ASN A 269 35.26 -3.91 -24.80
CA ASN A 269 34.69 -3.60 -23.48
C ASN A 269 34.99 -4.66 -22.42
N ILE A 270 36.08 -5.43 -22.56
CA ILE A 270 36.41 -6.57 -21.69
C ILE A 270 36.50 -6.19 -20.20
N GLU A 271 36.95 -4.97 -19.88
CA GLU A 271 36.97 -4.49 -18.49
C GLU A 271 35.56 -4.27 -17.93
N VAL A 272 34.59 -3.79 -18.72
CA VAL A 272 33.20 -3.63 -18.27
C VAL A 272 32.56 -4.98 -18.00
N LEU A 273 32.90 -6.02 -18.78
CA LEU A 273 32.50 -7.40 -18.52
C LEU A 273 33.11 -7.91 -17.20
N ARG A 274 34.41 -7.66 -16.99
CA ARG A 274 35.13 -8.00 -15.74
C ARG A 274 34.59 -7.27 -14.51
N GLN A 275 34.14 -6.03 -14.66
CA GLN A 275 33.47 -5.24 -13.60
C GLN A 275 32.06 -5.75 -13.28
N ASN A 276 31.41 -6.42 -14.24
CA ASN A 276 30.20 -7.19 -14.03
C ASN A 276 30.45 -8.62 -13.52
N GLY A 277 31.71 -9.04 -13.31
CA GLY A 277 32.07 -10.35 -12.79
C GLY A 277 32.10 -11.47 -13.85
N PHE A 278 31.98 -11.14 -15.14
CA PHE A 278 32.25 -12.06 -16.24
C PHE A 278 33.71 -11.96 -16.66
N GLU A 279 34.44 -13.07 -16.61
CA GLU A 279 35.82 -13.15 -17.11
C GLU A 279 35.84 -13.95 -18.41
N ILE A 280 36.43 -13.38 -19.45
CA ILE A 280 36.50 -13.95 -20.79
C ILE A 280 37.97 -14.22 -21.15
N ASP A 281 38.22 -15.41 -21.66
CA ASP A 281 39.46 -15.86 -22.28
C ASP A 281 39.34 -15.72 -23.81
N VAL A 282 40.44 -15.31 -24.45
CA VAL A 282 40.50 -14.98 -25.88
C VAL A 282 41.47 -15.93 -26.58
N ASP A 283 40.94 -16.74 -27.48
CA ASP A 283 41.72 -17.72 -28.24
C ASP A 283 42.22 -17.08 -29.55
N GLU A 284 43.44 -16.53 -29.52
CA GLU A 284 44.03 -15.80 -30.65
C GLU A 284 44.32 -16.66 -31.88
N ASP A 285 44.41 -17.98 -31.73
CA ASP A 285 44.66 -18.93 -32.83
C ASP A 285 43.40 -19.19 -33.69
N ASN A 286 42.20 -18.82 -33.21
CA ASN A 286 40.95 -19.00 -33.94
C ASN A 286 40.60 -17.79 -34.84
N PRO A 287 40.13 -18.02 -36.09
CA PRO A 287 39.73 -16.93 -36.98
C PRO A 287 38.42 -16.25 -36.53
N VAL A 288 38.37 -14.92 -36.65
CA VAL A 288 37.23 -14.06 -36.29
C VAL A 288 35.95 -14.52 -36.99
N GLY A 289 34.83 -14.57 -36.25
CA GLY A 289 33.50 -14.84 -36.81
C GLY A 289 33.11 -16.32 -36.97
N GLN A 290 33.89 -17.27 -36.42
CA GLN A 290 33.49 -18.69 -36.33
C GLN A 290 32.79 -19.08 -35.01
N GLY A 291 32.54 -18.13 -34.10
CA GLY A 291 31.71 -18.35 -32.90
C GLY A 291 32.37 -19.17 -31.77
N SER A 292 33.69 -19.36 -31.80
CA SER A 292 34.44 -20.18 -30.82
C SER A 292 35.63 -19.46 -30.16
N ARG A 293 35.93 -18.22 -30.58
CA ARG A 293 37.13 -17.45 -30.18
C ARG A 293 37.08 -16.91 -28.75
N LEU A 294 35.90 -16.60 -28.22
CA LEU A 294 35.72 -16.12 -26.85
C LEU A 294 35.16 -17.23 -25.96
N LYS A 295 35.70 -17.37 -24.74
CA LYS A 295 35.25 -18.37 -23.76
C LYS A 295 35.05 -17.72 -22.41
N VAL A 296 33.89 -17.90 -21.77
CA VAL A 296 33.71 -17.50 -20.37
C VAL A 296 34.46 -18.47 -19.48
N ILE A 297 35.35 -17.92 -18.63
CA ILE A 297 36.11 -18.66 -17.62
C ILE A 297 35.62 -18.39 -16.20
N ALA A 298 34.92 -17.29 -15.95
CA ALA A 298 34.25 -17.00 -14.68
C ALA A 298 32.94 -16.23 -14.91
N GLN A 299 31.96 -16.46 -14.03
CA GLN A 299 30.66 -15.77 -14.05
C GLN A 299 30.39 -15.09 -12.70
N PRO A 300 29.56 -14.03 -12.66
CA PRO A 300 29.28 -13.33 -11.41
C PRO A 300 28.48 -14.18 -10.43
N VAL A 301 28.82 -14.05 -9.15
CA VAL A 301 28.12 -14.69 -8.04
C VAL A 301 27.73 -13.67 -6.98
N SER A 302 26.51 -13.80 -6.49
CA SER A 302 25.98 -13.04 -5.36
C SER A 302 25.08 -13.97 -4.56
N LYS A 303 25.13 -13.88 -3.21
CA LYS A 303 24.61 -14.89 -2.28
C LYS A 303 23.19 -15.40 -2.59
N SER A 304 22.32 -14.53 -3.12
CA SER A 304 20.92 -14.80 -3.44
C SER A 304 20.55 -14.54 -4.91
N THR A 305 21.53 -14.31 -5.79
CA THR A 305 21.29 -13.96 -7.19
C THR A 305 22.22 -14.76 -8.09
N VAL A 306 21.63 -15.70 -8.83
CA VAL A 306 22.34 -16.51 -9.83
C VAL A 306 22.32 -15.76 -11.16
N PHE A 307 23.51 -15.44 -11.64
CA PHE A 307 23.70 -14.92 -12.99
C PHE A 307 23.95 -16.06 -13.96
N ASP A 308 23.46 -15.90 -15.19
CA ASP A 308 23.55 -16.88 -16.27
C ASP A 308 23.98 -16.19 -17.58
N MET A 309 24.01 -16.93 -18.68
CA MET A 309 24.51 -16.40 -19.96
C MET A 309 23.59 -15.34 -20.59
N LYS A 310 22.28 -15.33 -20.26
CA LYS A 310 21.37 -14.26 -20.71
C LYS A 310 21.73 -12.92 -20.10
N ASP A 311 22.26 -12.90 -18.86
CA ASP A 311 22.76 -11.66 -18.25
C ASP A 311 24.01 -11.14 -18.97
N LEU A 312 24.88 -12.03 -19.48
CA LEU A 312 26.03 -11.65 -20.28
C LEU A 312 25.61 -11.11 -21.66
N GLU A 313 24.66 -11.79 -22.31
CA GLU A 313 24.04 -11.34 -23.57
C GLU A 313 23.37 -9.96 -23.39
N GLU A 314 22.65 -9.74 -22.28
CA GLU A 314 22.07 -8.43 -21.92
C GLU A 314 23.15 -7.36 -21.75
N VAL A 315 24.23 -7.66 -21.03
CA VAL A 315 25.35 -6.71 -20.84
C VAL A 315 26.00 -6.33 -22.18
N ILE A 316 26.25 -7.31 -23.07
CA ILE A 316 26.82 -7.05 -24.40
C ILE A 316 25.83 -6.24 -25.26
N HIS A 317 24.54 -6.58 -25.22
CA HIS A 317 23.50 -5.84 -25.94
C HIS A 317 23.43 -4.37 -25.50
N LEU A 318 23.50 -4.10 -24.18
CA LEU A 318 23.48 -2.74 -23.61
C LEU A 318 24.68 -1.87 -24.00
N MET A 319 25.78 -2.46 -24.48
CA MET A 319 26.97 -1.73 -24.95
C MET A 319 26.83 -1.19 -26.39
N ARG A 320 25.94 -1.76 -27.22
CA ARG A 320 25.92 -1.50 -28.68
C ARG A 320 25.78 -0.03 -29.06
N ASP A 321 25.00 0.73 -28.31
CA ASP A 321 24.71 2.15 -28.56
C ASP A 321 25.45 3.09 -27.58
N ARG A 322 26.59 2.66 -27.01
CA ARG A 322 27.34 3.41 -25.98
C ARG A 322 28.82 3.59 -26.32
N PRO A 323 29.47 4.67 -25.86
CA PRO A 323 30.92 4.82 -25.97
C PRO A 323 31.68 3.69 -25.26
N THR A 324 32.77 3.22 -25.88
CA THR A 324 33.65 2.18 -25.33
C THR A 324 34.10 2.52 -23.91
N GLY A 325 33.96 1.56 -22.99
CA GLY A 325 34.30 1.70 -21.58
C GLY A 325 33.20 2.33 -20.71
N GLN A 326 32.06 2.75 -21.25
CA GLN A 326 30.94 3.21 -20.42
C GLN A 326 30.35 2.03 -19.61
N MET A 327 30.24 2.21 -18.29
CA MET A 327 29.69 1.18 -17.40
C MET A 327 28.22 0.86 -17.74
N VAL A 328 27.93 -0.42 -17.96
CA VAL A 328 26.58 -0.98 -18.11
C VAL A 328 26.37 -2.12 -17.13
N ARG A 329 25.12 -2.35 -16.73
CA ARG A 329 24.70 -3.38 -15.76
C ARG A 329 23.43 -4.06 -16.27
N CYS A 330 23.39 -5.40 -16.27
CA CYS A 330 22.17 -6.16 -16.54
C CYS A 330 21.07 -5.87 -15.51
N THR A 331 19.84 -6.26 -15.84
CA THR A 331 18.64 -6.04 -15.03
C THR A 331 18.79 -6.65 -13.62
N LYS A 332 19.34 -7.87 -13.51
CA LYS A 332 19.61 -8.51 -12.20
C LYS A 332 20.61 -7.71 -11.35
N ALA A 333 21.68 -7.19 -11.95
CA ALA A 333 22.67 -6.37 -11.24
C ALA A 333 22.08 -5.02 -10.79
N ARG A 334 21.26 -4.38 -11.64
CA ARG A 334 20.54 -3.14 -11.31
C ARG A 334 19.58 -3.35 -10.13
N ALA A 335 18.76 -4.39 -10.13
CA ALA A 335 17.84 -4.69 -9.03
C ALA A 335 18.58 -4.94 -7.69
N MET A 336 19.72 -5.66 -7.74
CA MET A 336 20.59 -5.86 -6.58
C MET A 336 21.17 -4.53 -6.05
N PHE A 337 21.64 -3.63 -6.92
CA PHE A 337 22.18 -2.35 -6.49
C PHE A 337 21.11 -1.39 -5.97
N ALA A 338 19.90 -1.37 -6.54
CA ALA A 338 18.78 -0.59 -6.04
C ALA A 338 18.40 -1.00 -4.60
N SER A 339 18.27 -2.31 -4.37
CA SER A 339 18.02 -2.89 -3.04
C SER A 339 19.11 -2.53 -2.01
N ARG A 340 20.39 -2.47 -2.44
CA ARG A 340 21.52 -2.07 -1.58
C ARG A 340 21.55 -0.57 -1.31
N ALA A 341 21.21 0.26 -2.32
CA ALA A 341 21.13 1.70 -2.18
C ALA A 341 20.07 2.11 -1.16
N CYS A 342 18.84 1.58 -1.28
CA CYS A 342 17.74 1.80 -0.34
C CYS A 342 18.15 1.57 1.12
N ARG A 343 18.88 0.48 1.39
CA ARG A 343 19.37 0.11 2.75
C ARG A 343 20.55 0.96 3.26
N LYS A 344 21.26 1.67 2.37
CA LYS A 344 22.40 2.54 2.70
C LYS A 344 21.95 3.97 3.00
N SER A 345 20.77 4.38 2.51
CA SER A 345 20.30 5.76 2.54
C SER A 345 19.70 6.24 3.86
N VAL A 346 19.63 7.56 4.01
CA VAL A 346 18.90 8.25 5.09
C VAL A 346 17.49 7.67 5.26
N MET A 347 17.14 7.29 6.49
CA MET A 347 15.82 6.77 6.81
C MET A 347 14.74 7.87 6.77
N VAL A 348 13.53 7.49 6.34
CA VAL A 348 12.34 8.36 6.41
C VAL A 348 12.04 8.69 7.87
N GLY A 349 11.79 9.97 8.17
CA GLY A 349 11.56 10.45 9.54
C GLY A 349 12.84 10.72 10.35
N MET A 350 14.03 10.54 9.78
CA MET A 350 15.29 10.86 10.45
C MET A 350 15.51 12.39 10.49
N PRO A 351 15.76 13.00 11.67
CA PRO A 351 16.14 14.40 11.76
C PRO A 351 17.54 14.61 11.15
N LEU A 352 17.66 15.56 10.23
CA LEU A 352 18.92 15.92 9.58
C LEU A 352 19.41 17.29 10.06
N ASN A 353 20.70 17.39 10.37
CA ASN A 353 21.34 18.67 10.63
C ASN A 353 21.67 19.42 9.31
N GLN A 354 22.03 20.69 9.42
CA GLN A 354 22.31 21.55 8.26
C GLN A 354 23.39 20.98 7.32
N HIS A 355 24.44 20.34 7.86
CA HIS A 355 25.49 19.73 7.04
C HIS A 355 25.02 18.48 6.31
N GLN A 356 24.22 17.63 6.96
CA GLN A 356 23.62 16.45 6.33
C GLN A 356 22.67 16.84 5.20
N MET A 357 21.76 17.80 5.45
CA MET A 357 20.86 18.32 4.41
C MET A 357 21.65 18.94 3.24
N THR A 358 22.70 19.71 3.54
CA THR A 358 23.58 20.26 2.50
C THR A 358 24.22 19.14 1.67
N SER A 359 24.73 18.07 2.31
CA SER A 359 25.37 16.94 1.61
C SER A 359 24.42 16.26 0.61
N VAL A 360 23.19 15.96 1.02
CA VAL A 360 22.17 15.35 0.14
C VAL A 360 21.93 16.21 -1.10
N ILE A 361 21.77 17.52 -0.91
CA ILE A 361 21.56 18.46 -2.03
C ILE A 361 22.79 18.58 -2.91
N ARG A 362 24.02 18.55 -2.36
CA ARG A 362 25.24 18.59 -3.19
C ARG A 362 25.47 17.30 -3.96
N HIS A 363 25.08 16.15 -3.43
CA HIS A 363 25.08 14.88 -4.16
C HIS A 363 24.12 14.90 -5.36
N MET A 364 22.99 15.62 -5.31
CA MET A 364 22.11 15.77 -6.48
C MET A 364 22.79 16.47 -7.66
N GLY A 365 23.74 17.38 -7.39
CA GLY A 365 24.55 18.03 -8.43
C GLY A 365 25.60 17.11 -9.09
N THR A 366 25.93 15.95 -8.49
CA THR A 366 26.91 15.00 -9.06
C THR A 366 26.27 13.81 -9.77
N MET A 367 25.00 13.50 -9.51
CA MET A 367 24.21 12.47 -10.21
C MET A 367 24.06 12.77 -11.71
N ASP A 368 23.81 11.73 -12.51
CA ASP A 368 23.48 11.88 -13.94
C ASP A 368 22.03 12.25 -14.21
N GLN A 369 21.08 11.69 -13.46
CA GLN A 369 19.66 12.03 -13.57
C GLN A 369 19.04 12.21 -12.18
N PRO A 370 19.20 13.36 -11.52
CA PRO A 370 18.84 13.51 -10.11
C PRO A 370 17.34 13.45 -9.80
N TRP A 371 16.46 13.34 -10.80
CA TRP A 371 15.01 13.61 -10.70
C TRP A 371 14.16 12.49 -10.09
N ASN A 372 14.55 11.23 -10.29
CA ASN A 372 13.79 10.05 -9.84
C ASN A 372 14.74 9.01 -9.23
N CYS A 373 14.32 8.35 -8.16
CA CYS A 373 15.07 7.24 -7.56
C CYS A 373 14.99 5.96 -8.43
N PRO A 374 15.77 4.91 -8.14
CA PRO A 374 15.79 3.67 -8.92
C PRO A 374 14.44 2.94 -8.97
N HIS A 375 13.57 3.20 -7.98
CA HIS A 375 12.22 2.66 -7.84
C HIS A 375 11.14 3.61 -8.40
N GLY A 376 11.51 4.68 -9.10
CA GLY A 376 10.60 5.61 -9.76
C GLY A 376 10.09 6.78 -8.90
N ARG A 377 10.41 6.85 -7.60
CA ARG A 377 9.95 7.95 -6.72
C ARG A 377 10.62 9.28 -7.09
N PRO A 378 9.86 10.38 -7.29
CA PRO A 378 10.42 11.71 -7.52
C PRO A 378 11.28 12.20 -6.34
N THR A 379 12.46 12.74 -6.64
CA THR A 379 13.38 13.28 -5.63
C THR A 379 13.12 14.74 -5.30
N MET A 380 12.55 15.52 -6.23
CA MET A 380 12.40 16.97 -6.15
C MET A 380 11.12 17.44 -6.83
N ARG A 381 10.48 18.48 -6.29
CA ARG A 381 9.39 19.24 -6.94
C ARG A 381 9.49 20.75 -6.66
N HIS A 382 9.00 21.56 -7.58
CA HIS A 382 8.83 23.00 -7.39
C HIS A 382 7.61 23.31 -6.51
N LEU A 383 7.77 24.18 -5.52
CA LEU A 383 6.70 24.63 -4.62
C LEU A 383 6.07 25.96 -5.06
N SER A 384 6.88 27.00 -5.28
CA SER A 384 6.43 28.35 -5.65
C SER A 384 7.62 29.26 -5.98
N ASP A 385 7.40 30.24 -6.87
CA ASP A 385 8.17 31.51 -6.88
C ASP A 385 7.74 32.33 -5.65
N ILE A 386 8.70 32.90 -4.91
CA ILE A 386 8.45 33.65 -3.67
C ILE A 386 8.02 35.10 -3.95
N ARG A 387 8.28 35.63 -5.15
CA ARG A 387 8.03 37.05 -5.52
C ARG A 387 6.55 37.38 -5.70
N ASN A 388 5.76 36.44 -6.24
CA ASN A 388 4.33 36.61 -6.58
C ASN A 388 3.36 36.70 -5.37
N HIS A 389 3.87 36.93 -4.15
CA HIS A 389 3.06 37.05 -2.92
C HIS A 389 3.20 38.42 -2.22
N GLY A 390 3.68 39.44 -2.94
CA GLY A 390 3.73 40.83 -2.50
C GLY A 390 2.80 41.76 -3.30
N CYS A 391 2.03 42.58 -2.56
CA CYS A 391 1.41 43.84 -3.00
C CYS A 391 0.16 43.82 -3.92
N SER A 392 -1.04 43.97 -3.31
CA SER A 392 -1.98 45.03 -3.73
C SER A 392 -2.92 45.41 -2.56
N ILE A 393 -2.99 46.70 -2.24
CA ILE A 393 -3.97 47.29 -1.30
C ILE A 393 -4.44 48.63 -1.89
N SER A 394 -5.75 48.72 -2.18
CA SER A 394 -6.57 49.85 -2.72
C SER A 394 -7.33 49.35 -3.96
N THR A 395 -8.63 49.61 -4.20
CA THR A 395 -9.63 50.54 -3.61
C THR A 395 -11.02 49.83 -3.64
N PRO A 396 -12.08 50.23 -2.91
CA PRO A 396 -13.19 49.32 -2.58
C PRO A 396 -14.40 49.39 -3.53
N MET A 397 -15.04 48.25 -3.81
CA MET A 397 -16.41 48.21 -4.35
C MET A 397 -17.22 46.97 -3.91
N LEU A 398 -18.24 47.23 -3.07
CA LEU A 398 -19.54 46.56 -2.93
C LEU A 398 -19.66 45.01 -2.85
N ARG A 399 -19.95 44.53 -1.62
CA ARG A 399 -20.92 43.44 -1.26
C ARG A 399 -21.04 42.21 -2.20
N ASN A 400 -20.36 41.11 -1.86
CA ASN A 400 -20.90 40.05 -0.97
C ASN A 400 -19.89 38.90 -0.76
N ASP A 401 -19.89 38.37 0.46
CA ASP A 401 -19.53 37.01 0.91
C ASP A 401 -18.16 36.35 0.60
N ASN A 402 -17.59 35.77 1.67
CA ASN A 402 -16.59 34.68 1.73
C ASN A 402 -15.17 34.92 1.17
N ILE A 403 -14.25 35.36 2.05
CA ILE A 403 -12.80 35.18 1.88
C ILE A 403 -12.41 33.79 2.40
N THR A 404 -12.00 32.90 1.50
CA THR A 404 -11.62 31.51 1.80
C THR A 404 -10.22 31.42 2.41
N TYR A 405 -10.08 30.80 3.57
CA TYR A 405 -8.76 30.41 4.11
C TYR A 405 -8.26 29.14 3.41
N ARG A 406 -7.05 29.16 2.85
CA ARG A 406 -6.39 27.96 2.31
C ARG A 406 -5.61 27.23 3.40
N THR A 407 -5.93 25.96 3.62
CA THR A 407 -5.17 25.04 4.48
C THR A 407 -4.28 24.18 3.59
N PHE A 408 -2.99 24.06 3.92
CA PHE A 408 -2.06 23.17 3.23
C PHE A 408 -1.90 21.87 4.03
N LEU A 409 -2.28 20.75 3.43
CA LEU A 409 -2.02 19.40 3.96
C LEU A 409 -0.90 18.76 3.13
N PHE A 410 0.05 18.12 3.80
CA PHE A 410 1.21 17.46 3.19
C PHE A 410 1.30 16.02 3.69
N SER A 411 1.27 15.05 2.79
CA SER A 411 1.53 13.63 3.08
C SER A 411 3.02 13.29 2.88
N THR A 412 3.55 12.34 3.65
CA THR A 412 4.99 12.00 3.67
C THR A 412 5.39 10.85 2.74
N ARG A 413 4.45 10.32 1.93
CA ARG A 413 4.73 9.22 0.97
C ARG A 413 4.51 9.58 -0.50
N GLU A 414 3.79 10.65 -0.82
CA GLU A 414 3.68 11.21 -2.17
C GLU A 414 3.63 12.75 -2.12
N PHE A 415 4.22 13.42 -3.11
CA PHE A 415 4.11 14.88 -3.28
C PHE A 415 2.70 15.28 -3.75
N ARG A 416 1.73 15.29 -2.83
CA ARG A 416 0.38 15.83 -3.06
C ARG A 416 0.11 17.01 -2.13
N ILE A 417 -0.30 18.15 -2.70
CA ILE A 417 -1.00 19.22 -1.98
C ILE A 417 -2.47 19.18 -2.38
N ILE A 418 -3.36 18.90 -1.43
CA ILE A 418 -4.80 18.92 -1.66
C ILE A 418 -5.35 20.32 -1.34
N LEU A 419 -5.83 21.03 -2.36
CA LEU A 419 -6.56 22.29 -2.21
C LEU A 419 -8.05 21.98 -1.96
N CYS A 420 -8.46 21.92 -0.69
CA CYS A 420 -9.85 21.66 -0.32
C CYS A 420 -10.62 22.95 -0.01
N THR A 421 -11.78 23.16 -0.64
CA THR A 421 -12.75 24.21 -0.29
C THR A 421 -13.76 23.68 0.74
N PRO A 422 -14.01 24.37 1.86
CA PRO A 422 -14.89 23.83 2.91
C PRO A 422 -16.36 24.23 2.70
N THR A 423 -17.23 23.24 2.46
CA THR A 423 -18.67 23.39 2.68
C THR A 423 -19.13 22.59 3.90
N ARG A 424 -19.40 23.35 4.98
CA ARG A 424 -20.21 23.02 6.17
C ARG A 424 -19.91 21.75 6.98
N SER A 425 -19.42 22.01 8.18
CA SER A 425 -19.62 21.25 9.44
C SER A 425 -19.34 19.75 9.43
N CYS A 426 -18.07 19.39 9.65
CA CYS A 426 -17.73 18.20 10.43
C CYS A 426 -16.73 18.58 11.54
N SER A 427 -16.96 18.02 12.73
CA SER A 427 -16.04 18.03 13.87
C SER A 427 -14.79 17.21 13.59
N ASN A 428 -13.65 17.60 14.18
CA ASN A 428 -12.35 16.91 14.21
C ASN A 428 -12.33 15.48 13.61
N MET A 429 -11.92 15.36 12.35
CA MET A 429 -11.50 14.11 11.74
C MET A 429 -10.01 14.18 11.43
N SER A 430 -9.21 13.39 12.16
CA SER A 430 -7.92 12.92 11.65
C SER A 430 -8.22 11.93 10.52
N ILE A 431 -7.79 12.25 9.30
CA ILE A 431 -7.98 11.38 8.13
C ILE A 431 -6.68 10.64 7.88
N HIS A 432 -6.65 9.36 8.25
CA HIS A 432 -5.55 8.46 7.89
C HIS A 432 -5.78 7.97 6.46
N SER A 433 -4.71 7.70 5.70
CA SER A 433 -4.82 7.25 4.31
C SER A 433 -3.87 6.11 3.95
N VAL A 434 -4.37 5.18 3.14
CA VAL A 434 -3.65 4.04 2.58
C VAL A 434 -3.74 4.12 1.05
N ASN A 435 -2.62 4.42 0.40
CA ASN A 435 -2.55 4.58 -1.07
C ASN A 435 -2.44 3.23 -1.79
N ARG A 436 -2.74 3.20 -3.11
CA ARG A 436 -2.63 2.03 -4.02
C ARG A 436 -1.27 1.31 -4.05
N SER A 437 -0.21 1.94 -3.55
CA SER A 437 1.13 1.35 -3.42
C SER A 437 1.32 0.54 -2.13
N HIS A 438 0.33 0.52 -1.24
CA HIS A 438 0.31 -0.21 0.03
C HIS A 438 -0.59 -1.45 -0.06
N THR A 439 -0.39 -2.26 -1.10
CA THR A 439 -1.18 -3.46 -1.36
C THR A 439 -0.42 -4.74 -1.07
N HIS A 440 -1.17 -5.82 -0.81
CA HIS A 440 -0.65 -7.16 -0.63
C HIS A 440 -1.66 -8.23 -1.05
N LEU A 441 -1.16 -9.44 -1.30
CA LEU A 441 -1.88 -10.59 -1.87
C LEU A 441 -2.10 -11.73 -0.84
N ALA A 442 -1.97 -11.40 0.44
CA ALA A 442 -2.15 -12.37 1.52
C ALA A 442 -2.52 -11.74 2.86
N TRP A 443 -3.36 -12.43 3.63
CA TRP A 443 -3.55 -12.21 5.05
C TRP A 443 -2.41 -12.89 5.81
N ASP A 444 -1.59 -12.12 6.53
CA ASP A 444 -0.41 -12.61 7.26
C ASP A 444 -0.28 -11.92 8.61
N ASN A 445 0.01 -12.71 9.65
CA ASN A 445 0.05 -12.27 11.03
C ASN A 445 1.46 -12.17 11.63
N ARG A 446 2.51 -12.48 10.85
CA ARG A 446 3.87 -12.68 11.34
C ARG A 446 4.56 -11.36 11.73
N LEU A 447 4.00 -10.61 12.67
CA LEU A 447 4.64 -9.42 13.24
C LEU A 447 6.11 -9.69 13.52
N ALA A 448 6.99 -8.76 13.14
CA ALA A 448 8.45 -8.89 13.26
C ALA A 448 8.97 -8.81 14.72
N LYS A 449 8.27 -9.46 15.65
CA LYS A 449 8.65 -9.62 17.06
C LYS A 449 9.82 -10.61 17.21
N ASP A 450 9.93 -11.59 16.31
CA ASP A 450 11.05 -12.53 16.27
C ASP A 450 12.22 -11.99 15.43
N HIS A 451 12.85 -10.93 15.93
CA HIS A 451 14.27 -10.74 15.65
C HIS A 451 15.03 -11.94 16.25
N LEU A 452 15.81 -12.63 15.40
CA LEU A 452 16.56 -13.88 15.68
C LEU A 452 15.76 -15.19 15.69
N THR A 453 15.27 -15.63 14.53
CA THR A 453 15.59 -16.99 14.00
C THR A 453 15.28 -17.10 12.50
N TYR A 454 16.32 -17.04 11.68
CA TYR A 454 16.22 -17.42 10.27
C TYR A 454 16.34 -18.95 10.16
N VAL A 455 15.25 -19.62 9.78
CA VAL A 455 15.22 -21.07 9.54
C VAL A 455 15.14 -21.33 8.02
N PRO A 456 16.27 -21.63 7.35
CA PRO A 456 16.30 -21.86 5.91
C PRO A 456 15.97 -23.30 5.55
N SER A 457 14.69 -23.64 5.35
CA SER A 457 14.32 -24.97 4.80
C SER A 457 12.95 -25.10 4.12
N TYR A 458 12.16 -24.02 3.93
CA TYR A 458 10.92 -24.08 3.14
C TYR A 458 10.87 -22.99 2.06
N PRO A 459 10.51 -23.35 0.79
CA PRO A 459 10.54 -22.42 -0.33
C PRO A 459 9.43 -21.35 -0.33
N ASP A 460 8.38 -21.51 0.48
CA ASP A 460 7.17 -20.67 0.44
C ASP A 460 7.08 -19.62 1.57
N VAL A 461 8.19 -19.37 2.27
CA VAL A 461 8.24 -18.43 3.40
C VAL A 461 8.45 -16.99 2.90
N TYR A 462 7.37 -16.33 2.46
CA TYR A 462 7.35 -14.88 2.27
C TYR A 462 7.81 -14.16 3.55
N PRO A 463 8.47 -13.00 3.48
CA PRO A 463 8.61 -12.13 4.65
C PRO A 463 7.23 -11.61 5.08
N SER A 464 7.08 -11.35 6.38
CA SER A 464 5.83 -10.86 6.95
C SER A 464 5.42 -9.48 6.43
N ILE A 465 4.12 -9.24 6.32
CA ILE A 465 3.58 -7.96 5.85
C ILE A 465 3.48 -6.98 7.04
N PRO A 466 4.30 -5.92 7.11
CA PRO A 466 4.24 -4.96 8.21
C PRO A 466 3.04 -4.02 8.06
N PRO A 467 2.45 -3.53 9.16
CA PRO A 467 1.38 -2.55 9.07
C PRO A 467 1.86 -1.25 8.43
N VAL A 468 1.05 -0.72 7.52
CA VAL A 468 1.41 0.46 6.71
C VAL A 468 1.14 1.77 7.44
N ILE A 469 0.19 1.74 8.39
CA ILE A 469 -0.16 2.77 9.37
C ILE A 469 -0.67 2.12 10.67
N SER A 470 -0.60 2.86 11.79
CA SER A 470 -1.30 2.53 13.05
C SER A 470 -2.35 3.61 13.37
N VAL A 471 -3.49 3.19 13.93
CA VAL A 471 -4.62 4.07 14.32
C VAL A 471 -5.19 3.68 15.69
N GLN A 472 -5.83 4.62 16.36
CA GLN A 472 -6.60 4.37 17.59
C GLN A 472 -7.99 3.80 17.26
N SER A 473 -8.54 3.02 18.18
CA SER A 473 -9.94 2.58 18.11
C SER A 473 -10.89 3.78 18.04
N GLY A 474 -11.71 3.84 17.00
CA GLY A 474 -12.67 4.91 16.68
C GLY A 474 -12.20 5.86 15.58
N GLU A 475 -10.95 5.76 15.12
CA GLU A 475 -10.43 6.59 14.04
C GLU A 475 -10.88 6.12 12.65
N THR A 476 -10.78 7.03 11.68
CA THR A 476 -11.28 6.84 10.31
C THR A 476 -10.11 6.79 9.33
N VAL A 477 -10.16 5.81 8.42
CA VAL A 477 -9.10 5.53 7.45
C VAL A 477 -9.70 5.50 6.05
N SER A 478 -9.10 6.24 5.13
CA SER A 478 -9.39 6.22 3.70
C SER A 478 -8.40 5.32 2.95
N PHE A 479 -8.88 4.62 1.95
CA PHE A 479 -8.15 3.64 1.16
C PHE A 479 -8.35 3.93 -0.32
N SER A 480 -7.26 3.93 -1.08
CA SER A 480 -7.27 4.03 -2.53
C SER A 480 -6.93 2.64 -3.07
N CYS A 481 -7.95 1.93 -3.55
CA CYS A 481 -7.89 0.53 -3.98
C CYS A 481 -7.86 0.44 -5.51
N LEU A 482 -7.12 -0.56 -6.02
CA LEU A 482 -7.31 -1.07 -7.37
C LEU A 482 -8.42 -2.14 -7.35
N ASP A 483 -8.93 -2.50 -8.52
CA ASP A 483 -9.88 -3.61 -8.70
C ASP A 483 -9.19 -5.00 -8.61
N ALA A 484 -9.98 -6.07 -8.52
CA ALA A 484 -9.59 -7.48 -8.63
C ALA A 484 -8.45 -7.77 -9.64
N SER A 485 -8.41 -7.10 -10.80
CA SER A 485 -7.36 -7.37 -11.80
C SER A 485 -5.96 -6.87 -11.40
N ASN A 486 -5.82 -6.11 -10.30
CA ASN A 486 -4.60 -5.39 -9.95
C ASN A 486 -4.16 -4.44 -11.07
N GLY A 487 -5.13 -3.77 -11.71
CA GLY A 487 -4.89 -2.85 -12.83
C GLY A 487 -4.38 -3.52 -14.12
N GLN A 488 -4.40 -4.86 -14.21
CA GLN A 488 -4.10 -5.58 -15.46
C GLN A 488 -5.20 -5.39 -16.50
N ILE A 489 -6.43 -5.14 -16.06
CA ILE A 489 -7.55 -4.74 -16.91
C ILE A 489 -7.72 -3.22 -16.82
N THR A 490 -8.00 -2.63 -17.97
CA THR A 490 -8.22 -1.19 -18.15
C THR A 490 -9.48 -0.97 -18.99
N LYS A 491 -9.97 0.26 -19.04
CA LYS A 491 -11.08 0.67 -19.93
C LYS A 491 -10.85 0.36 -21.42
N ASP A 492 -9.60 0.19 -21.84
CA ASP A 492 -9.18 -0.05 -23.23
C ASP A 492 -8.82 -1.53 -23.47
N SER A 493 -8.96 -2.39 -22.45
CA SER A 493 -8.70 -3.83 -22.54
C SER A 493 -9.74 -4.57 -23.37
N THR A 494 -9.34 -5.72 -23.93
CA THR A 494 -10.20 -6.56 -24.77
C THR A 494 -10.21 -7.99 -24.22
N VAL A 495 -11.06 -8.88 -24.77
CA VAL A 495 -11.09 -10.30 -24.38
C VAL A 495 -9.72 -10.98 -24.45
N ALA A 496 -8.82 -10.53 -25.35
CA ALA A 496 -7.45 -11.03 -25.42
C ALA A 496 -6.63 -10.76 -24.14
N THR A 497 -6.92 -9.67 -23.41
CA THR A 497 -6.26 -9.34 -22.14
C THR A 497 -6.45 -10.44 -21.08
N LEU A 498 -7.59 -11.14 -21.09
CA LEU A 498 -7.87 -12.24 -20.16
C LEU A 498 -6.84 -13.39 -20.29
N SER A 499 -6.36 -13.65 -21.52
CA SER A 499 -5.34 -14.68 -21.77
C SER A 499 -3.94 -14.33 -21.23
N SER A 500 -3.71 -13.06 -20.87
CA SER A 500 -2.45 -12.54 -20.33
C SER A 500 -2.49 -12.23 -18.83
N LEU A 501 -3.61 -12.53 -18.14
CA LEU A 501 -3.73 -12.28 -16.70
C LEU A 501 -2.75 -13.13 -15.89
N VAL A 502 -2.02 -12.46 -14.99
CA VAL A 502 -1.20 -13.10 -13.98
C VAL A 502 -2.08 -13.36 -12.76
N PHE A 503 -2.70 -14.55 -12.70
CA PHE A 503 -3.63 -14.96 -11.64
C PHE A 503 -3.06 -14.78 -10.22
N GLY A 504 -1.76 -15.06 -10.02
CA GLY A 504 -1.07 -14.86 -8.74
C GLY A 504 -0.85 -13.39 -8.35
N GLN A 505 -1.47 -12.43 -9.04
CA GLN A 505 -1.49 -11.01 -8.71
C GLN A 505 -2.91 -10.44 -8.62
N LEU A 506 -3.96 -11.25 -8.78
CA LEU A 506 -5.35 -10.84 -8.62
C LEU A 506 -5.70 -10.60 -7.14
N ASP A 507 -6.80 -9.89 -6.91
CA ASP A 507 -7.47 -9.73 -5.62
C ASP A 507 -6.49 -9.24 -4.55
N GLN A 508 -5.95 -8.05 -4.76
CA GLN A 508 -5.04 -7.43 -3.79
C GLN A 508 -5.80 -6.50 -2.85
N VAL A 509 -5.43 -6.55 -1.58
CA VAL A 509 -5.98 -5.67 -0.54
C VAL A 509 -5.02 -4.56 -0.17
N SER A 510 -5.58 -3.41 0.15
CA SER A 510 -4.87 -2.23 0.66
C SER A 510 -4.78 -2.29 2.19
N GLY A 511 -3.56 -2.25 2.73
CA GLY A 511 -3.31 -2.44 4.16
C GLY A 511 -1.93 -3.03 4.45
N PRO A 512 -1.71 -3.67 5.62
CA PRO A 512 -2.64 -3.78 6.74
C PRO A 512 -2.56 -2.56 7.68
N VAL A 513 -3.70 -2.24 8.30
CA VAL A 513 -3.84 -1.20 9.32
C VAL A 513 -3.76 -1.83 10.71
N TYR A 514 -2.84 -1.34 11.54
CA TYR A 514 -2.74 -1.73 12.93
C TYR A 514 -3.68 -0.88 13.80
N VAL A 515 -4.60 -1.52 14.53
CA VAL A 515 -5.55 -0.84 15.42
C VAL A 515 -5.09 -1.00 16.86
N GLU A 516 -4.67 0.09 17.48
CA GLU A 516 -4.12 0.11 18.84
C GLU A 516 -5.13 -0.41 19.88
N GLY A 517 -4.67 -1.34 20.72
CA GLY A 517 -5.50 -1.99 21.75
C GLY A 517 -6.38 -3.16 21.27
N ALA A 518 -6.35 -3.49 19.96
CA ALA A 518 -6.91 -4.73 19.43
C ALA A 518 -6.08 -5.95 19.87
N LEU A 519 -6.74 -6.95 20.44
CA LEU A 519 -6.14 -8.18 20.96
C LEU A 519 -6.93 -9.41 20.50
N PRO A 520 -6.30 -10.60 20.44
CA PRO A 520 -6.98 -11.85 20.14
C PRO A 520 -8.20 -12.09 21.06
N GLY A 521 -9.35 -12.40 20.46
CA GLY A 521 -10.63 -12.61 21.15
C GLY A 521 -11.55 -11.38 21.19
N ASP A 522 -11.07 -10.20 20.80
CA ASP A 522 -11.90 -9.02 20.55
C ASP A 522 -12.69 -9.13 19.23
N THR A 523 -13.47 -8.11 18.92
CA THR A 523 -14.10 -7.91 17.60
C THR A 523 -13.72 -6.55 17.04
N LEU A 524 -13.32 -6.47 15.77
CA LEU A 524 -13.14 -5.22 15.06
C LEU A 524 -14.46 -4.83 14.41
N GLN A 525 -15.03 -3.71 14.82
CA GLN A 525 -16.13 -3.05 14.13
C GLN A 525 -15.56 -2.16 13.02
N VAL A 526 -16.08 -2.31 11.82
CA VAL A 526 -15.74 -1.54 10.62
C VAL A 526 -17.02 -0.85 10.13
N ASP A 527 -17.14 0.46 10.35
CA ASP A 527 -18.26 1.24 9.78
C ASP A 527 -17.86 1.76 8.39
N VAL A 528 -18.62 1.43 7.35
CA VAL A 528 -18.38 1.93 5.98
C VAL A 528 -18.91 3.36 5.86
N ILE A 529 -18.03 4.36 5.77
CA ILE A 529 -18.38 5.79 5.79
C ILE A 529 -18.63 6.33 4.38
N SER A 530 -17.79 5.97 3.41
CA SER A 530 -17.97 6.31 2.00
C SER A 530 -17.32 5.28 1.08
N VAL A 531 -17.86 5.14 -0.13
CA VAL A 531 -17.30 4.33 -1.22
C VAL A 531 -17.52 5.10 -2.52
N GLU A 532 -16.46 5.34 -3.28
CA GLU A 532 -16.52 5.99 -4.58
C GLU A 532 -15.80 5.14 -5.64
N THR A 533 -16.53 4.76 -6.68
CA THR A 533 -15.99 4.02 -7.84
C THR A 533 -15.29 4.96 -8.83
N ALA A 534 -14.55 4.38 -9.77
CA ALA A 534 -14.24 5.03 -11.04
C ALA A 534 -15.52 5.31 -11.87
N ASP A 535 -15.34 5.92 -13.05
CA ASP A 535 -16.38 6.14 -14.08
C ASP A 535 -16.55 4.96 -15.05
N TRP A 536 -15.74 3.91 -14.88
CA TRP A 536 -15.76 2.67 -15.65
C TRP A 536 -15.59 1.46 -14.73
N GLY A 537 -15.89 0.27 -15.25
CA GLY A 537 -15.59 -1.00 -14.58
C GLY A 537 -15.54 -2.15 -15.59
N TRP A 538 -15.37 -3.39 -15.13
CA TRP A 538 -15.30 -4.57 -16.01
C TRP A 538 -16.00 -5.79 -15.42
N THR A 539 -16.41 -6.73 -16.26
CA THR A 539 -16.83 -8.09 -15.86
C THR A 539 -16.22 -9.09 -16.82
N GLY A 540 -15.57 -10.13 -16.30
CA GLY A 540 -14.93 -11.17 -17.08
C GLY A 540 -15.58 -12.55 -16.88
N LEU A 541 -15.75 -13.28 -17.97
CA LEU A 541 -15.81 -14.75 -17.93
C LEU A 541 -14.38 -15.23 -18.13
N ILE A 542 -13.81 -15.80 -17.08
CA ILE A 542 -12.42 -16.26 -17.02
C ILE A 542 -12.44 -17.80 -17.11
N PRO A 543 -11.81 -18.43 -18.11
CA PRO A 543 -11.89 -19.88 -18.30
C PRO A 543 -11.47 -20.67 -17.05
N GLY A 544 -12.36 -21.55 -16.57
CA GLY A 544 -12.15 -22.34 -15.35
C GLY A 544 -12.40 -21.61 -14.02
N PHE A 545 -12.93 -20.38 -14.05
CA PHE A 545 -13.31 -19.61 -12.86
C PHE A 545 -14.79 -19.18 -12.93
N GLY A 546 -15.50 -19.26 -11.81
CA GLY A 546 -16.93 -18.96 -11.72
C GLY A 546 -17.84 -20.20 -11.70
N LEU A 547 -19.06 -20.01 -11.20
CA LEU A 547 -20.03 -21.05 -10.86
C LEU A 547 -20.41 -22.00 -12.03
N LEU A 548 -20.46 -21.46 -13.25
CA LEU A 548 -20.83 -22.17 -14.48
C LEU A 548 -19.69 -22.16 -15.52
N SER A 549 -18.44 -22.20 -15.05
CA SER A 549 -17.24 -22.14 -15.91
C SER A 549 -17.05 -23.36 -16.82
N ASP A 550 -17.80 -24.44 -16.59
CA ASP A 550 -17.91 -25.62 -17.44
C ASP A 550 -18.93 -25.44 -18.58
N GLU A 551 -20.04 -24.74 -18.33
CA GLU A 551 -21.02 -24.36 -19.37
C GLU A 551 -20.55 -23.16 -20.20
N PHE A 552 -19.76 -22.25 -19.63
CA PHE A 552 -19.20 -21.06 -20.27
C PHE A 552 -17.66 -21.08 -20.29
N PRO A 553 -17.02 -22.01 -21.03
CA PRO A 553 -15.57 -22.18 -21.02
C PRO A 553 -14.80 -21.13 -21.84
N GLU A 554 -15.47 -20.42 -22.74
CA GLU A 554 -14.86 -19.41 -23.62
C GLU A 554 -14.72 -18.06 -22.90
N PRO A 555 -13.57 -17.37 -23.04
CA PRO A 555 -13.35 -16.09 -22.38
C PRO A 555 -14.26 -14.99 -22.94
N ALA A 556 -14.79 -14.13 -22.08
CA ALA A 556 -15.56 -12.95 -22.47
C ALA A 556 -15.23 -11.77 -21.55
N LEU A 557 -15.14 -10.56 -22.10
CA LEU A 557 -14.89 -9.34 -21.32
C LEU A 557 -15.92 -8.28 -21.70
N LYS A 558 -16.58 -7.70 -20.69
CA LYS A 558 -17.41 -6.50 -20.83
C LYS A 558 -16.76 -5.34 -20.06
N ILE A 559 -16.40 -4.28 -20.78
CA ILE A 559 -16.08 -2.99 -20.16
C ILE A 559 -17.38 -2.20 -19.99
N TRP A 560 -17.59 -1.65 -18.80
CA TRP A 560 -18.77 -0.90 -18.40
C TRP A 560 -18.48 0.59 -18.30
N LYS A 561 -19.46 1.40 -18.66
CA LYS A 561 -19.50 2.84 -18.35
C LYS A 561 -20.44 3.07 -17.17
N LEU A 562 -19.94 3.63 -16.08
CA LEU A 562 -20.68 3.82 -14.84
C LEU A 562 -21.29 5.22 -14.81
N ASN A 563 -22.61 5.33 -14.94
CA ASN A 563 -23.31 6.61 -14.81
C ASN A 563 -23.53 6.91 -13.32
N LYS A 564 -22.50 7.46 -12.66
CA LYS A 564 -22.52 7.82 -11.24
C LYS A 564 -23.64 8.82 -10.90
N GLU A 565 -23.93 9.79 -11.77
CA GLU A 565 -25.01 10.77 -11.57
C GLU A 565 -26.41 10.13 -11.66
N GLY A 566 -26.59 9.18 -12.59
CA GLY A 566 -27.83 8.44 -12.74
C GLY A 566 -28.00 7.27 -11.77
N GLY A 567 -26.94 6.84 -11.08
CA GLY A 567 -26.95 5.67 -10.20
C GLY A 567 -27.10 4.32 -10.92
N PHE A 568 -26.68 4.21 -12.19
CA PHE A 568 -26.76 2.96 -12.96
C PHE A 568 -25.58 2.76 -13.92
N ALA A 569 -25.36 1.53 -14.35
CA ALA A 569 -24.55 1.19 -15.52
C ALA A 569 -25.45 0.60 -16.62
N TRP A 570 -25.13 0.85 -17.89
CA TRP A 570 -25.83 0.22 -19.01
C TRP A 570 -25.27 -1.19 -19.25
N PHE A 571 -26.12 -2.21 -19.13
CA PHE A 571 -25.79 -3.53 -19.67
C PHE A 571 -26.01 -3.52 -21.19
N ASP A 572 -27.17 -3.04 -21.61
CA ASP A 572 -27.58 -2.91 -23.02
C ASP A 572 -28.44 -1.65 -23.17
N GLU A 573 -27.92 -0.63 -23.83
CA GLU A 573 -28.59 0.67 -23.99
C GLU A 573 -29.71 0.60 -25.05
N GLU A 574 -29.55 -0.21 -26.09
CA GLU A 574 -30.55 -0.40 -27.15
C GLU A 574 -31.80 -1.12 -26.62
N ARG A 575 -31.61 -2.12 -25.74
CA ARG A 575 -32.70 -2.83 -25.05
C ARG A 575 -33.16 -2.17 -23.76
N GLY A 576 -32.56 -1.04 -23.37
CA GLY A 576 -32.93 -0.30 -22.15
C GLY A 576 -32.55 -0.98 -20.82
N ILE A 577 -31.65 -1.95 -20.83
CA ILE A 577 -31.28 -2.76 -19.66
C ILE A 577 -30.23 -2.04 -18.80
N LYS A 578 -30.64 -1.62 -17.60
CA LYS A 578 -29.82 -0.91 -16.61
C LYS A 578 -29.53 -1.78 -15.39
N ILE A 579 -28.28 -1.73 -14.92
CA ILE A 579 -27.87 -2.30 -13.63
C ILE A 579 -27.76 -1.15 -12.61
N PRO A 580 -28.53 -1.14 -11.50
CA PRO A 580 -28.38 -0.13 -10.46
C PRO A 580 -27.00 -0.21 -9.79
N LEU A 581 -26.32 0.93 -9.65
CA LEU A 581 -25.05 1.00 -8.92
C LEU A 581 -25.30 0.89 -7.42
N ARG A 582 -24.53 0.05 -6.75
CA ARG A 582 -24.55 -0.14 -5.29
C ARG A 582 -23.14 -0.41 -4.79
N PRO A 583 -22.24 0.59 -4.78
CA PRO A 583 -20.83 0.32 -4.57
C PRO A 583 -20.50 -0.17 -3.16
N PHE A 584 -19.57 -1.12 -3.09
CA PHE A 584 -19.03 -1.67 -1.85
C PHE A 584 -17.65 -2.32 -2.10
N PRO A 585 -16.87 -2.59 -1.05
CA PRO A 585 -15.67 -3.43 -1.11
C PRO A 585 -16.05 -4.91 -0.96
N GLY A 586 -15.67 -5.75 -1.92
CA GLY A 586 -15.77 -7.22 -1.84
C GLY A 586 -14.87 -7.78 -0.74
N GLU A 587 -13.61 -7.34 -0.73
CA GLU A 587 -12.62 -7.72 0.28
C GLU A 587 -12.60 -6.80 1.51
N MET A 588 -12.90 -7.34 2.70
CA MET A 588 -12.63 -6.72 4.01
C MET A 588 -12.27 -7.78 5.05
N GLY A 589 -11.06 -7.72 5.60
CA GLY A 589 -10.56 -8.77 6.51
C GLY A 589 -9.55 -8.29 7.54
N VAL A 590 -9.29 -9.15 8.53
CA VAL A 590 -8.20 -9.03 9.51
C VAL A 590 -7.33 -10.29 9.46
N ALA A 591 -6.07 -10.19 9.88
CA ALA A 591 -5.14 -11.31 9.74
C ALA A 591 -5.52 -12.52 10.65
N PRO A 592 -5.48 -13.76 10.13
CA PRO A 592 -5.75 -14.98 10.91
C PRO A 592 -4.77 -15.19 12.08
N GLY A 593 -5.21 -15.87 13.14
CA GLY A 593 -4.37 -16.28 14.27
C GLY A 593 -3.39 -17.43 13.94
N LYS A 594 -3.52 -18.02 12.74
CA LYS A 594 -2.61 -19.06 12.24
C LYS A 594 -1.42 -18.42 11.53
N ASN A 595 -0.21 -18.89 11.82
CA ASN A 595 1.00 -18.43 11.14
C ASN A 595 1.01 -18.84 9.67
N GLY A 596 1.29 -17.91 8.77
CA GLY A 596 1.41 -18.15 7.33
C GLY A 596 0.86 -16.98 6.51
N ALA A 597 1.13 -17.02 5.20
CA ALA A 597 0.46 -16.17 4.23
C ALA A 597 -0.77 -16.91 3.69
N PHE A 598 -1.97 -16.39 3.95
CA PHE A 598 -3.23 -16.90 3.44
C PHE A 598 -3.64 -16.08 2.22
N SER A 599 -3.91 -16.72 1.07
CA SER A 599 -4.29 -16.01 -0.16
C SER A 599 -5.50 -15.08 0.08
N THR A 600 -5.54 -13.95 -0.60
CA THR A 600 -6.66 -12.99 -0.53
C THR A 600 -7.95 -13.54 -1.15
N ILE A 601 -7.82 -14.30 -2.24
CA ILE A 601 -8.93 -14.82 -3.06
C ILE A 601 -10.05 -15.48 -2.23
N PRO A 602 -9.82 -16.50 -1.36
CA PRO A 602 -10.90 -17.12 -0.62
C PRO A 602 -11.29 -16.37 0.68
N PRO A 603 -12.58 -16.42 1.06
CA PRO A 603 -13.04 -15.95 2.37
C PRO A 603 -12.48 -16.77 3.54
N TYR A 604 -12.36 -16.14 4.70
CA TYR A 604 -12.01 -16.77 5.98
C TYR A 604 -12.91 -16.30 7.13
N ASN A 605 -12.87 -17.01 8.26
CA ASN A 605 -13.56 -16.60 9.48
C ASN A 605 -13.16 -15.19 9.98
N THR A 606 -12.00 -14.67 9.58
CA THR A 606 -11.54 -13.30 9.88
C THR A 606 -11.93 -12.25 8.82
N GLY A 607 -12.83 -12.59 7.91
CA GLY A 607 -13.17 -11.77 6.74
C GLY A 607 -12.38 -12.21 5.52
N GLY A 608 -11.99 -11.28 4.66
CA GLY A 608 -11.34 -11.56 3.39
C GLY A 608 -12.27 -11.23 2.23
N ASN A 609 -12.24 -12.02 1.16
CA ASN A 609 -13.18 -11.86 0.06
C ASN A 609 -14.58 -12.31 0.49
N LEU A 610 -15.45 -11.35 0.81
CA LEU A 610 -16.76 -11.61 1.38
C LEU A 610 -17.88 -11.41 0.39
N ASP A 611 -17.68 -10.58 -0.63
CA ASP A 611 -18.60 -10.36 -1.76
C ASP A 611 -20.06 -10.17 -1.31
N THR A 612 -20.16 -9.53 -0.15
CA THR A 612 -21.40 -9.31 0.55
C THR A 612 -21.85 -7.90 0.18
N ARG A 613 -22.52 -7.76 -0.97
CA ARG A 613 -23.10 -6.50 -1.50
C ARG A 613 -23.93 -5.66 -0.52
N GLN A 614 -24.31 -6.24 0.61
CA GLN A 614 -24.96 -5.60 1.75
C GLN A 614 -23.99 -4.72 2.58
N LEU A 615 -22.67 -4.87 2.43
CA LEU A 615 -21.58 -4.13 3.09
C LEU A 615 -21.25 -2.78 2.40
N ASN A 616 -22.27 -2.09 1.91
CA ASN A 616 -22.16 -0.78 1.25
C ASN A 616 -22.14 0.40 2.25
N VAL A 617 -22.10 1.63 1.74
CA VAL A 617 -22.06 2.87 2.54
C VAL A 617 -23.12 2.89 3.65
N GLY A 618 -22.66 3.16 4.87
CA GLY A 618 -23.42 3.12 6.11
C GLY A 618 -23.32 1.78 6.85
N SER A 619 -23.16 0.65 6.16
CA SER A 619 -23.11 -0.66 6.82
C SER A 619 -22.02 -0.76 7.89
N THR A 620 -22.24 -1.64 8.87
CA THR A 620 -21.25 -1.97 9.89
C THR A 620 -20.90 -3.44 9.78
N LEU A 621 -19.63 -3.76 9.56
CA LEU A 621 -19.08 -5.11 9.60
C LEU A 621 -18.41 -5.37 10.96
N TYR A 622 -18.45 -6.61 11.43
CA TYR A 622 -17.84 -7.09 12.66
C TYR A 622 -16.95 -8.30 12.35
N LEU A 623 -15.65 -8.16 12.54
CA LEU A 623 -14.64 -9.20 12.27
C LEU A 623 -14.03 -9.73 13.57
N PRO A 624 -13.86 -11.05 13.76
CA PRO A 624 -13.16 -11.58 14.93
C PRO A 624 -11.67 -11.24 14.87
N ILE A 625 -11.14 -10.64 15.92
CA ILE A 625 -9.72 -10.33 16.02
C ILE A 625 -9.01 -11.58 16.54
N GLU A 626 -8.14 -12.17 15.72
CA GLU A 626 -7.32 -13.33 16.13
C GLU A 626 -5.86 -12.94 16.44
N VAL A 627 -5.45 -11.70 16.13
CA VAL A 627 -4.07 -11.20 16.26
C VAL A 627 -4.02 -9.82 16.91
N GLU A 628 -2.90 -9.50 17.57
CA GLU A 628 -2.68 -8.16 18.11
C GLU A 628 -2.64 -7.10 16.99
N GLY A 629 -3.33 -5.99 17.19
CA GLY A 629 -3.47 -4.93 16.19
C GLY A 629 -4.47 -5.21 15.07
N ALA A 630 -5.10 -6.39 15.03
CA ALA A 630 -5.99 -6.90 13.98
C ALA A 630 -5.37 -7.03 12.56
N LEU A 631 -4.58 -6.07 12.09
CA LEU A 631 -4.02 -6.01 10.74
C LEU A 631 -5.14 -6.01 9.68
N PHE A 632 -5.98 -4.97 9.74
CA PHE A 632 -7.13 -4.82 8.85
C PHE A 632 -6.72 -4.39 7.43
N SER A 633 -7.24 -5.06 6.42
CA SER A 633 -7.07 -4.69 5.02
C SER A 633 -8.40 -4.75 4.25
N ILE A 634 -8.47 -3.98 3.18
CA ILE A 634 -9.67 -3.76 2.36
C ILE A 634 -9.27 -3.64 0.90
N GLY A 635 -10.02 -4.27 0.02
CA GLY A 635 -9.72 -4.35 -1.40
C GLY A 635 -10.97 -4.48 -2.24
N ASP A 636 -10.75 -5.01 -3.44
CA ASP A 636 -11.73 -5.33 -4.48
C ASP A 636 -12.98 -4.44 -4.56
N GLY A 637 -12.92 -3.42 -5.42
CA GLY A 637 -14.00 -2.44 -5.56
C GLY A 637 -15.09 -2.90 -6.51
N HIS A 638 -16.31 -3.07 -6.03
CA HIS A 638 -17.45 -3.44 -6.88
C HIS A 638 -18.37 -2.24 -7.12
N ALA A 639 -18.80 -2.03 -8.37
CA ALA A 639 -19.82 -1.04 -8.70
C ALA A 639 -21.25 -1.60 -8.50
N ALA A 640 -21.43 -2.89 -8.75
CA ALA A 640 -22.63 -3.68 -8.46
C ALA A 640 -22.29 -5.18 -8.54
N GLN A 641 -22.94 -6.00 -7.71
CA GLN A 641 -22.82 -7.48 -7.72
C GLN A 641 -24.21 -8.13 -7.54
N GLY A 642 -24.37 -9.36 -8.00
CA GLY A 642 -25.44 -10.27 -7.57
C GLY A 642 -25.25 -10.77 -6.14
N ASP A 643 -26.13 -11.66 -5.67
CA ASP A 643 -25.84 -12.54 -4.53
C ASP A 643 -25.27 -13.84 -5.17
N GLY A 644 -24.03 -14.24 -4.89
CA GLY A 644 -23.41 -15.50 -5.34
C GLY A 644 -22.86 -15.52 -6.78
N GLY A 645 -22.20 -14.46 -7.24
CA GLY A 645 -21.58 -14.43 -8.56
C GLY A 645 -20.84 -13.12 -8.86
N THR A 646 -20.09 -13.08 -9.97
CA THR A 646 -19.13 -12.02 -10.31
C THR A 646 -19.72 -10.61 -10.42
N ALA A 647 -18.88 -9.59 -10.22
CA ALA A 647 -19.31 -8.21 -10.10
C ALA A 647 -19.04 -7.36 -11.35
N ILE A 648 -19.28 -6.06 -11.20
CA ILE A 648 -18.72 -5.01 -12.04
C ILE A 648 -17.52 -4.44 -11.30
N GLU A 649 -16.34 -4.98 -11.58
CA GLU A 649 -15.07 -4.65 -10.94
C GLU A 649 -14.62 -3.22 -11.30
N THR A 650 -14.14 -2.46 -10.32
CA THR A 650 -13.74 -1.06 -10.48
C THR A 650 -12.70 -0.64 -9.44
N PRO A 651 -11.69 0.16 -9.82
CA PRO A 651 -10.91 0.90 -8.83
C PRO A 651 -11.82 1.75 -7.93
N MET A 652 -11.42 1.91 -6.66
CA MET A 652 -12.30 2.40 -5.60
C MET A 652 -11.53 3.30 -4.62
N GLU A 653 -12.19 4.36 -4.15
CA GLU A 653 -11.80 5.08 -2.94
C GLU A 653 -12.82 4.74 -1.83
N ALA A 654 -12.38 4.07 -0.77
CA ALA A 654 -13.23 3.66 0.36
C ALA A 654 -12.80 4.38 1.64
N THR A 655 -13.72 4.73 2.52
CA THR A 655 -13.40 5.26 3.86
C THR A 655 -14.18 4.49 4.91
N VAL A 656 -13.48 3.97 5.93
CA VAL A 656 -14.06 3.18 7.02
C VAL A 656 -13.63 3.70 8.38
N ARG A 657 -14.45 3.49 9.42
CA ARG A 657 -14.07 3.71 10.82
C ARG A 657 -13.78 2.37 11.50
N LEU A 658 -12.63 2.27 12.17
CA LEU A 658 -12.16 1.04 12.82
C LEU A 658 -12.29 1.16 14.34
N THR A 659 -13.15 0.35 14.97
CA THR A 659 -13.43 0.41 16.42
C THR A 659 -13.27 -0.95 17.08
N VAL A 660 -12.46 -1.06 18.13
CA VAL A 660 -12.26 -2.31 18.89
C VAL A 660 -13.42 -2.50 19.86
N ARG A 661 -14.11 -3.64 19.76
CA ARG A 661 -15.26 -4.05 20.58
C ARG A 661 -14.87 -5.20 21.51
N LYS A 662 -14.83 -4.92 22.80
CA LYS A 662 -14.57 -5.92 23.88
C LYS A 662 -15.84 -6.68 24.31
N ASP A 663 -17.01 -6.17 23.92
CA ASP A 663 -18.34 -6.62 24.34
C ASP A 663 -19.00 -7.60 23.35
N ARG A 664 -18.31 -7.96 22.25
CA ARG A 664 -18.81 -8.87 21.21
C ARG A 664 -17.99 -10.16 21.00
N PRO A 665 -17.37 -10.79 22.01
CA PRO A 665 -16.42 -11.91 21.82
C PRO A 665 -17.06 -13.19 21.24
N PHE A 666 -18.38 -13.24 21.08
CA PHE A 666 -19.13 -14.29 20.39
C PHE A 666 -19.11 -14.16 18.86
N THR A 667 -18.63 -13.04 18.30
CA THR A 667 -18.35 -12.92 16.87
C THR A 667 -17.25 -13.91 16.51
N LYS A 668 -17.55 -14.95 15.71
CA LYS A 668 -16.60 -16.01 15.29
C LYS A 668 -16.41 -16.11 13.77
N THR A 669 -17.26 -15.41 13.05
CA THR A 669 -17.22 -15.18 11.60
C THR A 669 -17.66 -13.72 11.37
N PRO A 670 -17.57 -13.19 10.15
CA PRO A 670 -18.15 -11.89 9.81
C PRO A 670 -19.63 -11.78 10.18
N HIS A 671 -19.97 -10.80 11.03
CA HIS A 671 -21.36 -10.39 11.27
C HIS A 671 -21.53 -8.96 10.75
N PHE A 672 -22.74 -8.52 10.40
CA PHE A 672 -22.94 -7.16 9.89
C PHE A 672 -24.33 -6.56 10.14
N HIS A 673 -24.39 -5.24 10.11
CA HIS A 673 -25.61 -4.44 10.05
C HIS A 673 -25.74 -3.76 8.70
N THR A 674 -26.93 -3.77 8.15
CA THR A 674 -27.30 -2.97 6.96
C THR A 674 -28.06 -1.72 7.40
N ILE A 675 -27.90 -0.57 6.71
CA ILE A 675 -28.70 0.66 6.94
C ILE A 675 -29.63 1.01 5.77
N ARG A 676 -30.15 -0.01 5.06
CA ARG A 676 -31.14 0.12 3.96
C ARG A 676 -30.57 0.80 2.69
N PRO A 677 -30.40 0.04 1.58
CA PRO A 677 -31.19 0.38 0.39
C PRO A 677 -31.70 -0.87 -0.36
N ASN A 678 -32.69 -1.56 0.21
CA ASN A 678 -33.34 -2.73 -0.39
C ASN A 678 -34.87 -2.60 -0.43
N VAL A 679 -35.55 -3.54 -1.08
CA VAL A 679 -37.03 -3.61 -1.17
C VAL A 679 -37.65 -3.64 0.23
N ASN A 680 -38.82 -3.00 0.39
CA ASN A 680 -39.47 -2.72 1.70
C ASN A 680 -38.62 -1.89 2.67
N ASN A 681 -37.47 -1.44 2.17
CA ASN A 681 -36.47 -0.65 2.86
C ASN A 681 -35.87 -1.31 4.11
N GLU A 682 -36.04 -2.60 4.44
CA GLU A 682 -35.77 -3.08 5.83
C GLU A 682 -34.28 -3.22 6.23
N GLU A 683 -33.96 -2.90 7.48
CA GLU A 683 -32.65 -3.14 8.10
C GLU A 683 -32.53 -4.58 8.60
N HIS A 684 -31.37 -5.19 8.39
CA HIS A 684 -31.08 -6.57 8.80
C HIS A 684 -29.80 -6.64 9.63
N TYR A 685 -29.80 -7.57 10.58
CA TYR A 685 -28.58 -8.14 11.18
C TYR A 685 -28.22 -9.39 10.36
N GLY A 686 -26.98 -9.49 9.90
CA GLY A 686 -26.44 -10.64 9.18
C GLY A 686 -25.38 -11.37 9.99
N THR A 687 -25.40 -12.70 9.98
CA THR A 687 -24.28 -13.55 10.44
C THR A 687 -23.84 -14.47 9.33
N THR A 688 -22.56 -14.51 8.98
CA THR A 688 -22.07 -15.45 7.98
C THR A 688 -21.67 -16.80 8.58
N GLY A 689 -21.64 -17.81 7.73
CA GLY A 689 -20.87 -19.02 7.90
C GLY A 689 -19.98 -19.20 6.67
N ILE A 690 -18.72 -19.56 6.92
CA ILE A 690 -17.68 -19.69 5.90
C ILE A 690 -17.08 -21.08 6.02
N ASP A 691 -17.19 -21.88 4.96
CA ASP A 691 -16.70 -23.26 4.90
C ASP A 691 -16.55 -23.71 3.44
N SER A 692 -15.71 -24.71 3.20
CA SER A 692 -15.57 -25.42 1.93
C SER A 692 -16.72 -26.38 1.58
N ASP A 693 -17.59 -26.68 2.54
CA ASP A 693 -18.89 -27.32 2.29
C ASP A 693 -20.01 -26.28 2.48
N ILE A 694 -20.71 -25.94 1.38
CA ILE A 694 -21.81 -24.95 1.37
C ILE A 694 -22.91 -25.28 2.39
N ARG A 695 -23.12 -26.56 2.74
CA ARG A 695 -24.09 -27.00 3.75
C ARG A 695 -23.60 -26.70 5.16
N GLU A 696 -22.31 -26.90 5.46
CA GLU A 696 -21.75 -26.51 6.76
C GLU A 696 -21.55 -24.99 6.87
N ALA A 697 -21.24 -24.28 5.79
CA ALA A 697 -21.32 -22.82 5.72
C ALA A 697 -22.75 -22.34 6.09
N THR A 698 -23.78 -22.89 5.44
CA THR A 698 -25.20 -22.61 5.74
C THR A 698 -25.55 -22.90 7.20
N ARG A 699 -25.13 -24.06 7.73
CA ARG A 699 -25.39 -24.44 9.13
C ARG A 699 -24.64 -23.54 10.11
N SER A 700 -23.43 -23.12 9.77
CA SER A 700 -22.62 -22.17 10.56
C SER A 700 -23.31 -20.80 10.62
N ALA A 701 -23.80 -20.26 9.49
CA ALA A 701 -24.55 -19.01 9.44
C ALA A 701 -25.75 -19.00 10.43
N VAL A 702 -26.56 -20.06 10.42
CA VAL A 702 -27.71 -20.19 11.35
C VAL A 702 -27.26 -20.38 12.80
N ARG A 703 -26.22 -21.19 13.07
CA ARG A 703 -25.65 -21.35 14.43
C ARG A 703 -25.18 -20.00 14.99
N ASN A 704 -24.54 -19.16 14.16
CA ASN A 704 -24.04 -17.86 14.58
C ASN A 704 -25.18 -16.89 14.90
N MET A 705 -26.25 -16.86 14.10
CA MET A 705 -27.46 -16.09 14.44
C MET A 705 -28.10 -16.54 15.76
N ILE A 706 -28.22 -17.86 15.99
CA ILE A 706 -28.72 -18.41 17.26
C ILE A 706 -27.86 -17.94 18.44
N ASN A 707 -26.53 -17.98 18.31
CA ASN A 707 -25.63 -17.52 19.37
C ASN A 707 -25.77 -16.00 19.64
N VAL A 708 -26.06 -15.18 18.62
CA VAL A 708 -26.40 -13.75 18.81
C VAL A 708 -27.71 -13.60 19.58
N LEU A 709 -28.75 -14.37 19.25
CA LEU A 709 -30.04 -14.36 19.93
C LEU A 709 -29.94 -14.82 21.40
N GLU A 710 -29.13 -15.83 21.70
CA GLU A 710 -28.85 -16.26 23.07
C GLU A 710 -28.11 -15.17 23.88
N VAL A 711 -27.06 -14.57 23.31
CA VAL A 711 -26.19 -13.65 24.06
C VAL A 711 -26.78 -12.24 24.19
N GLU A 712 -27.29 -11.66 23.10
CA GLU A 712 -27.81 -10.27 23.12
C GLU A 712 -29.28 -10.20 23.58
N PHE A 713 -30.09 -11.19 23.23
CA PHE A 713 -31.55 -11.17 23.46
C PHE A 713 -32.00 -12.12 24.57
N GLN A 714 -31.07 -12.87 25.18
CA GLN A 714 -31.35 -13.84 26.26
C GLN A 714 -32.41 -14.87 25.86
N MET A 715 -32.47 -15.18 24.55
CA MET A 715 -33.44 -16.10 23.99
C MET A 715 -33.03 -17.55 24.25
N ASP A 716 -33.99 -18.42 24.58
CA ASP A 716 -33.74 -19.86 24.62
C ASP A 716 -33.28 -20.38 23.25
N ARG A 717 -32.35 -21.34 23.22
CA ARG A 717 -31.75 -21.85 21.99
C ARG A 717 -32.76 -22.43 21.01
N VAL A 718 -33.79 -23.10 21.51
CA VAL A 718 -34.83 -23.73 20.67
C VAL A 718 -35.78 -22.66 20.13
N ALA A 719 -36.13 -21.66 20.94
CA ALA A 719 -36.88 -20.49 20.48
C ALA A 719 -36.10 -19.66 19.44
N ALA A 720 -34.80 -19.47 19.64
CA ALA A 720 -33.92 -18.78 18.70
C ALA A 720 -33.81 -19.51 17.35
N TYR A 721 -33.71 -20.85 17.37
CA TYR A 721 -33.74 -21.65 16.15
C TYR A 721 -35.09 -21.58 15.43
N MET A 722 -36.21 -21.64 16.17
CA MET A 722 -37.54 -21.44 15.58
C MET A 722 -37.69 -20.05 14.95
N LEU A 723 -37.27 -18.98 15.63
CA LEU A 723 -37.31 -17.61 15.09
C LEU A 723 -36.48 -17.50 13.80
N CYS A 724 -35.27 -18.03 13.81
CA CYS A 724 -34.43 -18.13 12.61
C CYS A 724 -35.18 -18.84 11.46
N SER A 725 -35.83 -19.97 11.75
CA SER A 725 -36.50 -20.78 10.73
C SER A 725 -37.77 -20.17 10.12
N VAL A 726 -38.43 -19.22 10.80
CA VAL A 726 -39.70 -18.63 10.33
C VAL A 726 -39.60 -17.17 9.89
N ALA A 727 -38.49 -16.50 10.20
CA ALA A 727 -38.35 -15.05 10.00
C ALA A 727 -36.96 -14.58 9.53
N GLY A 728 -36.02 -15.50 9.31
CA GLY A 728 -34.70 -15.16 8.75
C GLY A 728 -34.52 -15.72 7.34
N ASP A 729 -33.83 -14.94 6.50
CA ASP A 729 -33.51 -15.29 5.12
C ASP A 729 -32.07 -15.80 5.00
N LEU A 730 -31.88 -16.97 4.39
CA LEU A 730 -30.56 -17.43 3.97
C LEU A 730 -30.16 -16.80 2.63
N ARG A 731 -28.90 -16.36 2.53
CA ARG A 731 -28.31 -15.70 1.36
C ARG A 731 -27.00 -16.37 0.99
N MET A 732 -26.83 -16.73 -0.27
CA MET A 732 -25.52 -17.02 -0.84
C MET A 732 -24.88 -15.67 -1.14
N HIS A 733 -23.94 -15.21 -0.32
CA HIS A 733 -23.22 -13.97 -0.63
C HIS A 733 -22.20 -14.25 -1.72
N GLU A 734 -21.40 -15.30 -1.54
CA GLU A 734 -20.31 -15.63 -2.45
C GLU A 734 -20.09 -17.15 -2.58
N VAL A 735 -19.89 -17.63 -3.82
CA VAL A 735 -19.82 -19.07 -4.16
C VAL A 735 -18.87 -19.48 -5.31
N VAL A 736 -18.02 -18.59 -5.78
CA VAL A 736 -16.97 -18.81 -6.80
C VAL A 736 -15.54 -18.81 -6.21
N ASP A 737 -15.32 -18.18 -5.05
CA ASP A 737 -14.03 -17.99 -4.40
C ASP A 737 -13.49 -19.23 -3.67
N MET A 738 -13.02 -20.19 -4.47
CA MET A 738 -12.56 -21.46 -3.96
C MET A 738 -11.31 -21.34 -3.04
N PRO A 739 -11.28 -22.07 -1.91
CA PRO A 739 -12.14 -23.21 -1.61
C PRO A 739 -13.36 -22.94 -0.74
N ASN A 740 -13.72 -21.69 -0.39
CA ASN A 740 -14.68 -21.40 0.68
C ASN A 740 -15.93 -20.64 0.20
N TYR A 741 -17.10 -21.05 0.65
CA TYR A 741 -18.39 -20.39 0.39
C TYR A 741 -18.73 -19.38 1.50
N VAL A 742 -19.39 -18.26 1.17
CA VAL A 742 -19.97 -17.32 2.17
C VAL A 742 -21.49 -17.40 2.15
N ILE A 743 -22.06 -17.99 3.19
CA ILE A 743 -23.52 -18.01 3.39
C ILE A 743 -23.90 -17.08 4.53
N GLY A 744 -24.81 -16.14 4.28
CA GLY A 744 -25.38 -15.25 5.28
C GLY A 744 -26.72 -15.72 5.81
N MET A 745 -26.95 -15.56 7.10
CA MET A 745 -28.27 -15.63 7.72
C MET A 745 -28.71 -14.21 8.09
N MET A 746 -29.77 -13.73 7.46
CA MET A 746 -30.27 -12.36 7.57
C MET A 746 -31.54 -12.32 8.42
N LEU A 747 -31.57 -11.51 9.48
CA LEU A 747 -32.73 -11.36 10.36
C LEU A 747 -33.15 -9.88 10.43
N PRO A 748 -34.42 -9.53 10.14
CA PRO A 748 -34.92 -8.16 10.23
C PRO A 748 -34.75 -7.54 11.61
N LYS A 749 -34.10 -6.38 11.69
CA LYS A 749 -33.84 -5.66 12.95
C LYS A 749 -35.11 -5.12 13.60
N SER A 750 -36.23 -5.02 12.88
CA SER A 750 -37.55 -4.75 13.48
C SER A 750 -37.99 -5.84 14.47
N LEU A 751 -37.65 -7.12 14.22
CA LEU A 751 -37.94 -8.25 15.12
C LEU A 751 -37.02 -8.27 16.34
N LEU A 752 -35.82 -7.70 16.20
CA LEU A 752 -34.81 -7.56 17.26
C LEU A 752 -35.02 -6.33 18.14
N ARG A 753 -36.19 -5.69 18.09
CA ARG A 753 -36.56 -4.64 19.04
C ARG A 753 -37.21 -5.28 20.25
N GLY A 754 -36.57 -5.15 21.42
CA GLY A 754 -37.16 -5.54 22.70
C GLY A 754 -38.53 -4.88 22.90
N PRO A 755 -39.37 -5.42 23.81
CA PRO A 755 -40.73 -4.93 24.01
C PRO A 755 -40.72 -3.42 24.27
N PRO A 756 -41.64 -2.65 23.67
CA PRO A 756 -41.70 -1.21 23.87
C PRO A 756 -41.77 -0.91 25.36
N SER A 757 -40.95 0.02 25.83
CA SER A 757 -40.95 0.39 27.24
C SER A 757 -42.35 0.84 27.62
N ARG A 758 -42.93 0.19 28.64
CA ARG A 758 -44.16 0.65 29.27
C ARG A 758 -43.86 1.94 30.04
N THR A 759 -43.79 3.06 29.33
CA THR A 759 -43.94 4.39 29.93
C THR A 759 -45.32 4.44 30.57
N ALA A 760 -45.35 4.68 31.88
CA ALA A 760 -46.56 4.77 32.69
C ALA A 760 -47.37 6.05 32.42
#